data_AF-A0AB73NVZ9-F1
#
_entry.id   AF-A0AB73NVZ9-F1
#
_cell.length_a   1.000
_cell.length_b   1.000
_cell.length_c   1.000
_cell.angle_alpha   90.00
_cell.angle_beta   90.00
_cell.angle_gamma   90.00
#
_symmetry.space_group_name_H-M   'P 1'
#
loop_
_entity.id
_entity.type
_entity.pdbx_description
1 polymer ?
#
loop_
_entity_poly.entity_id
_entity_poly.type
_entity_poly.pdbx_seq_one_letter_code
_entity_poly.pdbx_strand_id
1 'polypeptide(L)'
;MNKVFKIIWNTALNRFDVVSEFTKAGKKCKASTSLTVDTAIRFPLILGLSLFVTGPVWADPLPPIVVNSSVSENNVQRDSATGPAVAVTSGGDYTGTGITLTSQAPASGGNTAALYINSGGKANIDAGSSVTMNSTSPAATCCSYGIVVDGAGSVVDSSATIIGSTGGAGAYNGGLLNLNGGSLSGLFGIVSSGSGSLITGNATISGSGAGTGVRAELGGAVVLNGGSVLSKGMTATGNGSSISATSTTVNGMVNANNGSAITLDGGSVTAGGFGVVGVLANGSAASLATTSANITMTGGGGGSTAVSARNGATVDITGGSLVGDTYGITAVTGGQVSVSNANVTSNNTGVYAADSGSRVTLNNGIINMPGWNNVGVTVTGTGAVVENLGVTIIGGAASSIGAQANNGGSFILASGGSMTGSGTGVKANGAGSSVVSSGTISATQRAIHATSSGTVTVNGGSLTTTVAGSTAIVAEGSGLVDVTDASLLDTAILAGNGIQATSSGVVNLAGGTLSINANNSSGLIIDGTGSTINSSAPLSVNVSGSSSKAISVSNDASQVFQNLTASVTGNNSNVIQSNGGTNQVTLTDSVLSSVQGPAIVGQSGSLNLVVSNTQVSGPMLVRDNGSTIAITASDNTVLSGLVEAASSSFILNSGSLWNIGAGSSSLASLSLDNATLRSMGAGSLNMGGGDVSLGADGGIFDTNGFDVVLASSAITGSGNFTKNGVGKLTVDGGITYTGNTIISDGTLQIGNGLATGNVHLYQVDNNGILAFDRPDLATVDMVEGSGAVEQNGSGTTVLLGDNIYTGGTTITAGTLQLGDGGSTGSVQGDIDIQSDGTLAILRSGAVVLANTLTGSGLITTDTAGQAFDLGVGAGSAFSGTLTVGNGTFMLGGVNTVELSNATLRSGAGSTVTVGSGEQAIGGLAIDGGTVIFDTGTPGETIAKGIIHTTNGMDLSGTGTVEVNISSIDNNSAFVNPVLPIL
;
A
#
# COMPACT_ATOMS: atom_id res chain seq x y z
N MET A 1 -72.95 -12.56 5.94
CA MET A 1 -72.31 -12.27 7.24
C MET A 1 -71.14 -13.22 7.40
N ASN A 2 -69.93 -12.82 7.82
CA ASN A 2 -69.44 -11.51 8.25
C ASN A 2 -67.89 -11.46 8.17
N LYS A 3 -67.32 -10.28 7.85
CA LYS A 3 -66.14 -9.62 8.50
C LYS A 3 -64.88 -10.51 8.70
N VAL A 4 -63.69 -10.31 8.08
CA VAL A 4 -62.89 -9.07 7.82
C VAL A 4 -62.53 -8.39 9.18
N PHE A 5 -61.41 -7.70 9.48
CA PHE A 5 -60.68 -6.68 8.71
C PHE A 5 -59.22 -6.40 9.16
N LYS A 6 -58.20 -6.84 8.41
CA LYS A 6 -56.82 -6.27 8.34
C LYS A 6 -56.53 -4.97 9.13
N ILE A 7 -55.48 -4.92 9.98
CA ILE A 7 -55.02 -3.65 10.60
C ILE A 7 -54.58 -2.66 9.50
N ILE A 8 -55.21 -1.48 9.43
CA ILE A 8 -54.88 -0.43 8.45
C ILE A 8 -54.55 0.86 9.18
N TRP A 9 -53.46 1.53 8.78
CA TRP A 9 -53.12 2.87 9.30
C TRP A 9 -54.16 3.86 8.81
N ASN A 10 -54.90 4.44 9.74
CA ASN A 10 -55.75 5.56 9.46
C ASN A 10 -54.92 6.84 9.66
N THR A 11 -54.36 7.34 8.55
CA THR A 11 -53.59 8.59 8.50
C THR A 11 -54.38 9.83 8.90
N ALA A 12 -55.71 9.79 8.87
CA ALA A 12 -56.57 10.88 9.34
C ALA A 12 -56.83 10.84 10.87
N LEU A 13 -56.52 9.72 11.54
CA LEU A 13 -56.71 9.53 12.99
C LEU A 13 -55.44 9.08 13.75
N ASN A 14 -54.31 8.98 13.04
CA ASN A 14 -53.00 8.59 13.57
C ASN A 14 -53.01 7.28 14.39
N ARG A 15 -53.78 6.27 13.94
CA ARG A 15 -53.85 4.93 14.58
C ARG A 15 -54.12 3.79 13.59
N PHE A 16 -53.90 2.54 14.00
CA PHE A 16 -54.12 1.30 13.21
C PHE A 16 -55.30 0.47 13.79
N ASP A 17 -56.31 0.01 13.01
CA ASP A 17 -57.49 -0.78 13.51
C ASP A 17 -57.78 -2.16 12.81
N VAL A 18 -58.04 -3.27 13.57
CA VAL A 18 -57.99 -4.74 13.18
C VAL A 18 -59.32 -5.55 13.15
N VAL A 19 -59.28 -6.74 12.49
CA VAL A 19 -59.77 -8.15 12.77
C VAL A 19 -59.28 -9.12 11.64
N SER A 20 -59.67 -10.42 11.62
CA SER A 20 -58.85 -11.60 11.23
C SER A 20 -59.55 -12.72 10.44
N GLU A 21 -58.81 -13.78 10.08
CA GLU A 21 -59.06 -15.24 10.27
C GLU A 21 -58.04 -16.11 9.45
N PHE A 22 -57.69 -17.39 9.70
CA PHE A 22 -57.80 -18.32 10.87
C PHE A 22 -56.83 -19.54 10.71
N THR A 23 -55.90 -19.85 11.65
CA THR A 23 -55.56 -21.27 12.04
C THR A 23 -54.64 -21.42 13.29
N LYS A 24 -55.25 -21.95 14.37
CA LYS A 24 -54.81 -23.02 15.29
C LYS A 24 -53.39 -23.12 15.89
N ALA A 25 -53.36 -22.95 17.23
CA ALA A 25 -52.47 -23.56 18.26
C ALA A 25 -50.96 -23.20 18.32
N GLY A 26 -50.37 -22.88 19.49
CA GLY A 26 -50.97 -22.73 20.82
C GLY A 26 -50.03 -22.16 21.90
N LYS A 27 -50.45 -21.03 22.50
CA LYS A 27 -50.15 -20.49 23.85
C LYS A 27 -48.73 -20.62 24.44
N LYS A 28 -48.01 -19.48 24.49
CA LYS A 28 -47.22 -19.10 25.68
C LYS A 28 -48.16 -18.47 26.73
N CYS A 29 -47.89 -18.69 28.01
CA CYS A 29 -48.43 -17.89 29.12
C CYS A 29 -47.27 -17.46 30.04
N LYS A 30 -47.28 -16.19 30.45
CA LYS A 30 -46.44 -15.61 31.51
C LYS A 30 -47.21 -14.43 32.13
N ALA A 31 -46.74 -13.91 33.28
CA ALA A 31 -47.40 -12.93 34.16
C ALA A 31 -48.44 -13.56 35.11
N SER A 32 -48.55 -13.17 36.40
CA SER A 32 -47.74 -12.20 37.18
C SER A 32 -48.06 -12.26 38.68
N THR A 33 -47.11 -11.83 39.54
CA THR A 33 -47.30 -11.15 40.87
C THR A 33 -48.05 -11.89 42.01
N SER A 34 -47.75 -11.76 43.31
CA SER A 34 -46.72 -11.02 44.09
C SER A 34 -46.89 -11.29 45.62
N LEU A 35 -45.83 -11.11 46.44
CA LEU A 35 -45.85 -10.85 47.92
C LEU A 35 -46.39 -11.99 48.85
N THR A 36 -46.02 -12.22 50.13
CA THR A 36 -45.09 -11.66 51.17
C THR A 36 -44.91 -12.77 52.25
N VAL A 37 -43.71 -13.20 52.71
CA VAL A 37 -42.93 -12.79 53.92
C VAL A 37 -43.04 -13.67 55.21
N ASP A 38 -41.84 -14.11 55.66
CA ASP A 38 -41.26 -14.40 57.01
C ASP A 38 -41.46 -15.60 57.95
N THR A 39 -40.33 -15.86 58.65
CA THR A 39 -40.08 -16.50 59.98
C THR A 39 -40.01 -18.03 60.17
N ALA A 40 -39.27 -18.43 61.22
CA ALA A 40 -38.68 -19.75 61.46
C ALA A 40 -39.21 -20.45 62.73
N ILE A 41 -38.83 -21.73 62.98
CA ILE A 41 -38.38 -22.29 64.30
C ILE A 41 -38.06 -23.82 64.25
N ARG A 42 -37.26 -24.24 65.23
CA ARG A 42 -36.40 -25.42 65.50
C ARG A 42 -37.06 -26.79 65.87
N PHE A 43 -36.29 -27.89 65.63
CA PHE A 43 -35.99 -29.12 66.45
C PHE A 43 -37.09 -29.92 67.22
N PRO A 44 -36.98 -31.28 67.39
CA PRO A 44 -35.96 -32.05 68.18
C PRO A 44 -35.26 -33.22 67.43
N LEU A 45 -34.06 -33.73 67.77
CA LEU A 45 -33.62 -34.58 68.93
C LEU A 45 -34.28 -36.00 68.91
N ILE A 46 -33.59 -37.17 68.83
CA ILE A 46 -32.88 -37.86 69.96
C ILE A 46 -32.14 -39.18 69.54
N LEU A 47 -30.93 -39.41 70.12
CA LEU A 47 -30.18 -40.64 70.55
C LEU A 47 -30.06 -41.99 69.79
N GLY A 48 -28.88 -42.63 70.00
CA GLY A 48 -28.56 -44.08 69.91
C GLY A 48 -27.32 -44.38 69.05
N LEU A 49 -26.06 -44.52 69.50
CA LEU A 49 -25.38 -45.06 70.72
C LEU A 49 -25.11 -46.58 70.71
N SER A 50 -23.85 -46.95 70.44
CA SER A 50 -23.08 -48.20 70.71
C SER A 50 -21.86 -48.17 69.75
N LEU A 51 -20.58 -47.95 70.11
CA LEU A 51 -19.73 -48.32 71.25
C LEU A 51 -19.44 -49.83 71.36
N PHE A 52 -18.16 -50.21 71.14
CA PHE A 52 -17.40 -51.41 71.58
C PHE A 52 -16.21 -51.65 70.61
N VAL A 53 -14.96 -51.99 70.98
CA VAL A 53 -14.23 -52.20 72.26
C VAL A 53 -12.76 -51.69 72.11
N THR A 54 -12.09 -51.43 73.24
CA THR A 54 -10.64 -51.18 73.45
C THR A 54 -9.72 -52.16 72.68
N GLY A 55 -8.52 -51.81 72.21
CA GLY A 55 -7.40 -51.17 72.93
C GLY A 55 -6.45 -52.26 73.49
N PRO A 56 -5.18 -52.35 73.05
CA PRO A 56 -4.16 -53.17 73.71
C PRO A 56 -3.60 -52.43 74.93
N VAL A 57 -3.04 -53.19 75.88
CA VAL A 57 -2.37 -52.64 77.07
C VAL A 57 -1.04 -52.02 76.66
N TRP A 58 -0.94 -50.70 76.71
CA TRP A 58 0.35 -49.99 76.67
C TRP A 58 0.86 -49.82 78.11
N ALA A 59 2.17 -49.93 78.31
CA ALA A 59 2.80 -49.63 79.58
C ALA A 59 2.64 -48.13 79.90
N ASP A 60 2.63 -47.77 81.19
CA ASP A 60 2.64 -46.37 81.61
C ASP A 60 3.83 -45.64 80.94
N PRO A 61 3.60 -44.51 80.24
CA PRO A 61 4.61 -43.89 79.40
C PRO A 61 5.79 -43.39 80.24
N LEU A 62 7.01 -43.62 79.73
CA LEU A 62 8.21 -43.27 80.46
C LEU A 62 8.44 -41.74 80.44
N PRO A 63 8.93 -41.14 81.55
CA PRO A 63 9.24 -39.71 81.62
C PRO A 63 10.37 -39.32 80.64
N PRO A 64 10.52 -38.02 80.33
CA PRO A 64 11.56 -37.54 79.42
C PRO A 64 12.99 -37.89 79.86
N ILE A 65 13.90 -38.04 78.88
CA ILE A 65 15.31 -38.41 79.12
C ILE A 65 16.29 -37.42 78.46
N VAL A 66 17.42 -37.18 79.13
CA VAL A 66 18.59 -36.48 78.57
C VAL A 66 19.69 -37.51 78.29
N VAL A 67 20.16 -37.56 77.05
CA VAL A 67 21.20 -38.45 76.55
C VAL A 67 22.50 -37.66 76.38
N ASN A 68 23.58 -38.11 77.00
CA ASN A 68 24.91 -37.46 76.98
C ASN A 68 26.06 -38.44 76.61
N SER A 69 25.69 -39.64 76.17
CA SER A 69 26.54 -40.72 75.68
C SER A 69 25.68 -41.57 74.74
N SER A 70 25.84 -42.90 74.64
CA SER A 70 25.07 -43.72 73.70
C SER A 70 23.85 -44.39 74.36
N VAL A 71 22.65 -44.25 73.77
CA VAL A 71 21.39 -44.86 74.22
C VAL A 71 20.64 -45.46 73.03
N SER A 72 20.02 -46.63 73.19
CA SER A 72 19.16 -47.23 72.15
C SER A 72 17.87 -47.80 72.75
N GLU A 73 16.76 -47.58 72.06
CA GLU A 73 15.41 -47.92 72.51
C GLU A 73 14.61 -48.61 71.39
N ASN A 74 13.77 -49.58 71.76
CA ASN A 74 13.00 -50.40 70.83
C ASN A 74 11.57 -50.61 71.34
N ASN A 75 10.56 -50.21 70.55
CA ASN A 75 9.13 -50.24 70.88
C ASN A 75 8.77 -49.50 72.19
N VAL A 76 9.39 -48.34 72.45
CA VAL A 76 9.20 -47.54 73.66
C VAL A 76 8.29 -46.34 73.39
N GLN A 77 7.33 -46.06 74.28
CA GLN A 77 6.60 -44.80 74.32
C GLN A 77 7.15 -43.88 75.43
N ARG A 78 7.49 -42.64 75.08
CA ARG A 78 7.89 -41.58 76.02
C ARG A 78 6.99 -40.38 75.84
N ASP A 79 6.34 -39.95 76.92
CA ASP A 79 5.45 -38.79 76.90
C ASP A 79 5.98 -37.71 77.86
N SER A 80 6.10 -36.47 77.36
CA SER A 80 6.55 -35.32 78.14
C SER A 80 5.46 -34.25 78.26
N ALA A 81 5.13 -33.87 79.50
CA ALA A 81 4.16 -32.81 79.78
C ALA A 81 4.73 -31.39 79.55
N THR A 82 6.05 -31.22 79.65
CA THR A 82 6.75 -29.94 79.45
C THR A 82 8.19 -30.19 78.98
N GLY A 83 8.52 -29.79 77.75
CA GLY A 83 9.87 -29.97 77.18
C GLY A 83 10.07 -31.29 76.43
N PRO A 84 11.29 -31.60 75.95
CA PRO A 84 11.54 -32.74 75.07
C PRO A 84 11.37 -34.09 75.75
N ALA A 85 10.77 -35.05 75.03
CA ALA A 85 10.68 -36.46 75.42
C ALA A 85 12.06 -37.12 75.38
N VAL A 86 12.91 -36.71 74.43
CA VAL A 86 14.33 -37.07 74.35
C VAL A 86 15.15 -35.83 74.02
N ALA A 87 16.15 -35.52 74.83
CA ALA A 87 17.14 -34.49 74.56
C ALA A 87 18.55 -35.10 74.44
N VAL A 88 19.17 -35.05 73.26
CA VAL A 88 20.54 -35.53 73.05
C VAL A 88 21.50 -34.35 73.07
N THR A 89 22.53 -34.42 73.91
CA THR A 89 23.47 -33.33 74.17
C THR A 89 24.90 -33.84 74.30
N SER A 90 25.88 -32.93 74.32
CA SER A 90 27.28 -33.22 74.68
C SER A 90 27.95 -34.34 73.86
N GLY A 91 27.58 -34.48 72.58
CA GLY A 91 28.13 -35.52 71.70
C GLY A 91 27.55 -36.93 71.87
N GLY A 92 26.43 -37.10 72.59
CA GLY A 92 25.76 -38.41 72.72
C GLY A 92 25.11 -38.91 71.43
N ASP A 93 24.85 -40.22 71.33
CA ASP A 93 24.19 -40.88 70.20
C ASP A 93 22.89 -41.59 70.67
N TYR A 94 21.74 -41.31 70.06
CA TYR A 94 20.45 -41.96 70.37
C TYR A 94 19.95 -42.80 69.18
N THR A 95 19.56 -44.06 69.39
CA THR A 95 19.00 -44.92 68.33
C THR A 95 17.62 -45.45 68.70
N GLY A 96 16.58 -44.96 68.01
CA GLY A 96 15.18 -45.31 68.21
C GLY A 96 14.64 -46.25 67.14
N THR A 97 14.03 -47.36 67.56
CA THR A 97 13.37 -48.34 66.69
C THR A 97 11.93 -48.58 67.14
N GLY A 98 10.92 -48.36 66.29
CA GLY A 98 9.51 -48.49 66.67
C GLY A 98 9.07 -47.60 67.84
N ILE A 99 9.75 -46.49 68.12
CA ILE A 99 9.49 -45.65 69.30
C ILE A 99 8.39 -44.61 69.04
N THR A 100 7.67 -44.22 70.08
CA THR A 100 6.71 -43.11 70.05
C THR A 100 7.15 -42.04 71.03
N LEU A 101 7.59 -40.89 70.51
CA LEU A 101 7.97 -39.72 71.31
C LEU A 101 6.87 -38.67 71.26
N THR A 102 6.15 -38.47 72.36
CA THR A 102 5.13 -37.43 72.47
C THR A 102 5.59 -36.32 73.40
N SER A 103 5.40 -35.06 73.02
CA SER A 103 5.58 -33.93 73.94
C SER A 103 4.47 -32.89 73.79
N GLN A 104 4.14 -32.20 74.87
CA GLN A 104 3.12 -31.15 74.91
C GLN A 104 3.76 -29.75 74.95
N ALA A 105 3.30 -28.87 74.06
CA ALA A 105 3.78 -27.50 73.95
C ALA A 105 3.44 -26.67 75.22
N PRO A 106 4.40 -25.91 75.80
CA PRO A 106 4.15 -25.03 76.95
C PRO A 106 3.10 -23.94 76.65
N ALA A 107 2.14 -23.77 77.56
CA ALA A 107 1.08 -22.77 77.42
C ALA A 107 1.57 -21.31 77.42
N SER A 108 2.80 -21.04 77.89
CA SER A 108 3.40 -19.70 77.97
C SER A 108 4.20 -19.28 76.73
N GLY A 109 4.39 -20.17 75.75
CA GLY A 109 5.25 -19.93 74.59
C GLY A 109 6.75 -20.09 74.90
N GLY A 110 7.48 -20.76 74.02
CA GLY A 110 8.93 -20.98 74.16
C GLY A 110 9.44 -22.07 73.21
N ASN A 111 10.73 -22.01 72.86
CA ASN A 111 11.39 -22.96 71.97
C ASN A 111 11.38 -24.37 72.60
N THR A 112 10.60 -25.29 72.06
CA THR A 112 10.52 -26.67 72.54
C THR A 112 10.42 -27.65 71.38
N ALA A 113 10.84 -28.91 71.61
CA ALA A 113 10.68 -29.99 70.66
C ALA A 113 10.24 -31.30 71.33
N ALA A 114 9.80 -32.30 70.57
CA ALA A 114 9.61 -33.66 71.11
C ALA A 114 10.94 -34.42 71.14
N LEU A 115 11.76 -34.25 70.11
CA LEU A 115 13.17 -34.65 70.04
C LEU A 115 14.04 -33.39 69.90
N TYR A 116 14.95 -33.14 70.85
CA TYR A 116 15.87 -32.00 70.84
C TYR A 116 17.32 -32.47 70.80
N ILE A 117 18.09 -32.06 69.79
CA ILE A 117 19.50 -32.44 69.63
C ILE A 117 20.36 -31.18 69.66
N ASN A 118 21.39 -31.14 70.51
CA ASN A 118 22.35 -30.03 70.56
C ASN A 118 23.79 -30.51 70.81
N SER A 119 24.76 -29.64 70.51
CA SER A 119 26.15 -29.74 70.96
C SER A 119 26.84 -31.03 70.51
N GLY A 120 26.73 -31.32 69.21
CA GLY A 120 27.36 -32.48 68.57
C GLY A 120 26.61 -33.80 68.76
N GLY A 121 25.44 -33.79 69.39
CA GLY A 121 24.63 -34.98 69.59
C GLY A 121 24.09 -35.58 68.28
N LYS A 122 23.84 -36.88 68.25
CA LYS A 122 23.29 -37.59 67.09
C LYS A 122 22.05 -38.38 67.44
N ALA A 123 21.11 -38.50 66.50
CA ALA A 123 20.02 -39.47 66.61
C ALA A 123 19.79 -40.23 65.30
N ASN A 124 19.44 -41.51 65.41
CA ASN A 124 19.00 -42.36 64.31
C ASN A 124 17.61 -42.94 64.64
N ILE A 125 16.58 -42.60 63.88
CA ILE A 125 15.18 -42.94 64.16
C ILE A 125 14.56 -43.68 62.97
N ASP A 126 14.11 -44.92 63.19
CA ASP A 126 13.63 -45.80 62.11
C ASP A 126 12.22 -45.45 61.59
N ALA A 127 11.77 -46.19 60.56
CA ALA A 127 10.47 -45.98 59.92
C ALA A 127 9.27 -46.49 60.73
N GLY A 128 9.47 -47.39 61.70
CA GLY A 128 8.43 -47.82 62.64
C GLY A 128 8.12 -46.76 63.72
N SER A 129 8.98 -45.75 63.86
CA SER A 129 8.87 -44.74 64.91
C SER A 129 7.97 -43.55 64.55
N SER A 130 7.47 -42.86 65.58
CA SER A 130 6.74 -41.59 65.46
C SER A 130 7.20 -40.54 66.48
N VAL A 131 7.22 -39.28 66.07
CA VAL A 131 7.64 -38.13 66.90
C VAL A 131 6.58 -37.04 66.80
N THR A 132 5.85 -36.78 67.89
CA THR A 132 4.64 -35.95 67.90
C THR A 132 4.70 -34.82 68.92
N MET A 133 4.47 -33.59 68.47
CA MET A 133 4.24 -32.41 69.32
C MET A 133 2.75 -32.06 69.38
N ASN A 134 2.14 -32.30 70.53
CA ASN A 134 0.77 -31.92 70.82
C ASN A 134 0.66 -30.46 71.29
N SER A 135 -0.41 -29.76 70.92
CA SER A 135 -0.78 -28.46 71.50
C SER A 135 -2.26 -28.45 71.88
N THR A 136 -2.58 -27.88 73.03
CA THR A 136 -3.95 -27.65 73.52
C THR A 136 -4.47 -26.24 73.23
N SER A 137 -3.62 -25.34 72.70
CA SER A 137 -3.96 -23.94 72.44
C SER A 137 -3.76 -23.57 70.96
N PRO A 138 -4.82 -23.14 70.25
CA PRO A 138 -4.71 -22.54 68.91
C PRO A 138 -3.95 -21.20 68.88
N ALA A 139 -3.68 -20.60 70.04
CA ALA A 139 -3.03 -19.28 70.16
C ALA A 139 -1.51 -19.36 70.44
N ALA A 140 -0.93 -20.57 70.54
CA ALA A 140 0.50 -20.79 70.71
C ALA A 140 1.26 -20.47 69.40
N THR A 141 1.41 -19.18 69.13
CA THR A 141 2.11 -18.68 67.94
C THR A 141 3.62 -18.73 68.15
N CYS A 142 4.28 -19.54 67.30
CA CYS A 142 5.73 -19.71 67.16
C CYS A 142 6.44 -20.68 68.13
N CYS A 143 7.44 -21.39 67.56
CA CYS A 143 8.52 -22.10 68.24
C CYS A 143 8.25 -23.45 68.97
N SER A 144 7.26 -24.25 68.54
CA SER A 144 7.16 -25.67 68.96
C SER A 144 7.38 -26.62 67.78
N TYR A 145 8.24 -27.63 67.93
CA TYR A 145 8.78 -28.39 66.80
C TYR A 145 8.75 -29.90 66.99
N GLY A 146 8.42 -30.71 65.97
CA GLY A 146 8.54 -32.17 66.09
C GLY A 146 9.98 -32.58 66.45
N ILE A 147 10.94 -32.13 65.64
CA ILE A 147 12.38 -32.26 65.89
C ILE A 147 13.05 -30.89 65.89
N VAL A 148 13.98 -30.65 66.82
CA VAL A 148 15.00 -29.58 66.71
C VAL A 148 16.38 -30.22 66.66
N VAL A 149 17.15 -29.82 65.67
CA VAL A 149 18.60 -30.08 65.59
C VAL A 149 19.29 -28.73 65.68
N ASP A 150 20.18 -28.55 66.64
CA ASP A 150 20.78 -27.25 66.97
C ASP A 150 22.29 -27.41 67.28
N GLY A 151 23.08 -26.36 67.10
CA GLY A 151 24.52 -26.38 67.34
C GLY A 151 25.35 -27.19 66.32
N ALA A 152 26.62 -26.79 66.17
CA ALA A 152 27.53 -27.38 65.20
C ALA A 152 27.83 -28.87 65.49
N GLY A 153 27.83 -29.68 64.43
CA GLY A 153 28.10 -31.12 64.49
C GLY A 153 26.94 -32.00 64.94
N SER A 154 25.78 -31.42 65.27
CA SER A 154 24.58 -32.19 65.61
C SER A 154 23.94 -32.82 64.37
N VAL A 155 23.54 -34.09 64.45
CA VAL A 155 23.02 -34.88 63.31
C VAL A 155 21.74 -35.63 63.67
N VAL A 156 20.75 -35.66 62.78
CA VAL A 156 19.62 -36.61 62.87
C VAL A 156 19.45 -37.34 61.55
N ASP A 157 19.59 -38.66 61.59
CA ASP A 157 19.06 -39.56 60.56
C ASP A 157 17.66 -40.01 60.98
N SER A 158 16.64 -39.77 60.18
CA SER A 158 15.27 -40.16 60.52
C SER A 158 14.49 -40.62 59.30
N SER A 159 13.81 -41.76 59.41
CA SER A 159 12.76 -42.21 58.49
C SER A 159 11.36 -42.24 59.13
N ALA A 160 11.24 -41.70 60.35
CA ALA A 160 10.04 -41.72 61.18
C ALA A 160 8.89 -40.86 60.64
N THR A 161 7.68 -41.09 61.17
CA THR A 161 6.57 -40.14 61.00
C THR A 161 6.67 -39.03 62.04
N ILE A 162 6.86 -37.79 61.60
CA ILE A 162 7.06 -36.63 62.46
C ILE A 162 5.87 -35.67 62.34
N ILE A 163 5.25 -35.32 63.46
CA ILE A 163 4.04 -34.50 63.54
C ILE A 163 4.34 -33.30 64.46
N GLY A 164 4.54 -32.13 63.87
CA GLY A 164 4.62 -30.85 64.57
C GLY A 164 3.26 -30.38 65.06
N SER A 165 3.25 -29.44 66.00
CA SER A 165 2.00 -28.91 66.55
C SER A 165 1.28 -27.97 65.59
N THR A 166 0.01 -27.68 65.87
CA THR A 166 -0.83 -26.72 65.14
C THR A 166 -0.27 -25.28 65.10
N GLY A 167 0.77 -24.98 65.90
CA GLY A 167 1.39 -23.65 66.03
C GLY A 167 2.86 -23.54 65.59
N GLY A 168 3.50 -24.62 65.11
CA GLY A 168 4.93 -24.62 64.80
C GLY A 168 5.36 -25.64 63.73
N ALA A 169 6.67 -25.77 63.50
CA ALA A 169 7.16 -26.54 62.36
C ALA A 169 7.29 -28.05 62.65
N GLY A 170 7.22 -28.90 61.62
CA GLY A 170 7.56 -30.32 61.76
C GLY A 170 9.00 -30.52 62.21
N ALA A 171 9.96 -29.78 61.63
CA ALA A 171 11.33 -29.72 62.10
C ALA A 171 11.96 -28.32 61.98
N TYR A 172 12.85 -27.99 62.90
CA TYR A 172 13.77 -26.84 62.83
C TYR A 172 15.22 -27.33 62.88
N ASN A 173 16.08 -26.77 62.03
CA ASN A 173 17.44 -27.23 61.86
C ASN A 173 18.48 -26.08 61.83
N GLY A 174 19.35 -26.10 62.83
CA GLY A 174 20.63 -25.39 62.98
C GLY A 174 21.87 -26.29 62.76
N GLY A 175 21.68 -27.54 62.33
CA GLY A 175 22.72 -28.58 62.16
C GLY A 175 22.50 -29.43 60.91
N LEU A 176 22.60 -30.76 61.01
CA LEU A 176 22.29 -31.69 59.91
C LEU A 176 21.06 -32.56 60.22
N LEU A 177 20.04 -32.50 59.38
CA LEU A 177 18.86 -33.37 59.44
C LEU A 177 18.70 -34.13 58.11
N ASN A 178 18.91 -35.44 58.14
CA ASN A 178 18.74 -36.35 57.01
C ASN A 178 17.41 -37.14 57.15
N LEU A 179 16.55 -37.02 56.15
CA LEU A 179 15.19 -37.57 56.10
C LEU A 179 15.15 -38.76 55.12
N ASN A 180 15.45 -39.95 55.63
CA ASN A 180 15.52 -41.21 54.87
C ASN A 180 14.11 -41.81 54.62
N GLY A 181 13.15 -40.97 54.22
CA GLY A 181 11.76 -41.31 53.98
C GLY A 181 10.81 -40.78 55.07
N GLY A 182 9.67 -41.43 55.24
CA GLY A 182 8.66 -41.04 56.23
C GLY A 182 7.76 -39.89 55.80
N SER A 183 6.95 -39.41 56.75
CA SER A 183 6.00 -38.32 56.57
C SER A 183 6.19 -37.26 57.65
N LEU A 184 6.28 -36.00 57.23
CA LEU A 184 6.39 -34.83 58.08
C LEU A 184 5.11 -33.98 57.97
N SER A 185 4.53 -33.60 59.10
CA SER A 185 3.43 -32.63 59.14
C SER A 185 3.60 -31.54 60.20
N GLY A 186 2.95 -30.39 60.05
CA GLY A 186 3.03 -29.25 60.98
C GLY A 186 2.36 -27.98 60.44
N LEU A 187 2.40 -26.86 61.17
CA LEU A 187 1.96 -25.55 60.65
C LEU A 187 2.90 -25.04 59.54
N PHE A 188 4.19 -25.21 59.76
CA PHE A 188 5.25 -25.14 58.75
C PHE A 188 5.82 -26.57 58.60
N GLY A 189 6.24 -27.01 57.41
CA GLY A 189 6.77 -28.37 57.27
C GLY A 189 8.19 -28.46 57.85
N ILE A 190 9.17 -27.90 57.14
CA ILE A 190 10.56 -27.76 57.60
C ILE A 190 11.02 -26.31 57.60
N VAL A 191 11.90 -25.97 58.55
CA VAL A 191 12.65 -24.72 58.61
C VAL A 191 14.15 -25.03 58.79
N SER A 192 14.97 -24.75 57.78
CA SER A 192 16.43 -24.73 57.89
C SER A 192 16.89 -23.29 58.11
N SER A 193 17.60 -23.02 59.20
CA SER A 193 17.90 -21.66 59.67
C SER A 193 19.35 -21.56 60.12
N GLY A 194 20.08 -20.54 59.67
CA GLY A 194 21.48 -20.31 60.04
C GLY A 194 22.51 -20.96 59.10
N SER A 195 23.73 -20.43 59.11
CA SER A 195 24.81 -20.84 58.21
C SER A 195 25.40 -22.20 58.59
N GLY A 196 25.43 -23.13 57.64
CA GLY A 196 25.88 -24.51 57.85
C GLY A 196 24.76 -25.51 58.16
N SER A 197 23.53 -25.03 58.34
CA SER A 197 22.35 -25.86 58.53
C SER A 197 21.94 -26.54 57.22
N LEU A 198 21.84 -27.87 57.20
CA LEU A 198 21.37 -28.65 56.05
C LEU A 198 20.24 -29.61 56.46
N ILE A 199 19.09 -29.48 55.81
CA ILE A 199 18.07 -30.54 55.78
C ILE A 199 18.19 -31.27 54.45
N THR A 200 18.30 -32.59 54.43
CA THR A 200 18.33 -33.39 53.19
C THR A 200 17.43 -34.62 53.28
N GLY A 201 17.03 -35.21 52.15
CA GLY A 201 16.27 -36.48 52.14
C GLY A 201 15.10 -36.52 51.15
N ASN A 202 14.19 -37.48 51.31
CA ASN A 202 13.12 -37.78 50.35
C ASN A 202 11.70 -37.94 50.97
N ALA A 203 11.46 -37.33 52.13
CA ALA A 203 10.19 -37.43 52.86
C ALA A 203 8.99 -36.77 52.15
N THR A 204 7.78 -37.19 52.55
CA THR A 204 6.54 -36.47 52.23
C THR A 204 6.29 -35.38 53.27
N ILE A 205 6.13 -34.12 52.85
CA ILE A 205 6.00 -32.94 53.72
C ILE A 205 4.60 -32.33 53.54
N SER A 206 3.89 -32.08 54.64
CA SER A 206 2.52 -31.55 54.63
C SER A 206 2.30 -30.43 55.65
N GLY A 207 1.99 -29.22 55.18
CA GLY A 207 1.67 -28.06 56.03
C GLY A 207 0.15 -27.88 56.22
N SER A 208 -0.34 -27.79 57.46
CA SER A 208 -1.78 -27.71 57.75
C SER A 208 -2.33 -26.28 57.93
N GLY A 209 -1.48 -25.26 58.04
CA GLY A 209 -1.93 -23.88 58.28
C GLY A 209 -1.28 -22.80 57.40
N ALA A 210 -1.32 -21.55 57.87
CA ALA A 210 -0.94 -20.37 57.08
C ALA A 210 0.57 -20.11 57.07
N GLY A 211 1.33 -20.98 56.40
CA GLY A 211 2.79 -20.86 56.32
C GLY A 211 3.40 -21.82 55.29
N THR A 212 4.59 -21.50 54.81
CA THR A 212 5.33 -22.26 53.76
C THR A 212 5.63 -23.70 54.18
N GLY A 213 5.46 -24.67 53.28
CA GLY A 213 5.75 -26.07 53.53
C GLY A 213 7.25 -26.36 53.75
N VAL A 214 8.10 -25.73 52.95
CA VAL A 214 9.57 -25.76 53.11
C VAL A 214 10.09 -24.34 53.26
N ARG A 215 11.01 -24.12 54.22
CA ARG A 215 11.65 -22.82 54.46
C ARG A 215 13.16 -22.94 54.63
N ALA A 216 13.90 -22.07 53.96
CA ALA A 216 15.33 -21.85 54.14
C ALA A 216 15.59 -20.36 54.44
N GLU A 217 16.27 -20.05 55.55
CA GLU A 217 16.52 -18.68 55.99
C GLU A 217 17.87 -18.51 56.69
N LEU A 218 18.36 -17.26 56.75
CA LEU A 218 19.61 -16.89 57.44
C LEU A 218 20.85 -17.71 57.02
N GLY A 219 20.92 -18.16 55.77
CA GLY A 219 22.02 -18.99 55.27
C GLY A 219 21.82 -20.51 55.39
N GLY A 220 20.62 -20.96 55.76
CA GLY A 220 20.27 -22.38 55.84
C GLY A 220 20.01 -23.01 54.46
N ALA A 221 20.29 -24.31 54.35
CA ALA A 221 20.13 -25.11 53.15
C ALA A 221 19.09 -26.24 53.31
N VAL A 222 18.39 -26.57 52.23
CA VAL A 222 17.50 -27.74 52.09
C VAL A 222 17.80 -28.46 50.78
N VAL A 223 17.91 -29.79 50.78
CA VAL A 223 18.17 -30.63 49.59
C VAL A 223 17.22 -31.82 49.56
N LEU A 224 16.12 -31.71 48.81
CA LEU A 224 15.12 -32.77 48.64
C LEU A 224 15.47 -33.63 47.41
N ASN A 225 15.47 -34.95 47.56
CA ASN A 225 15.77 -35.94 46.53
C ASN A 225 14.57 -36.89 46.33
N GLY A 226 13.47 -36.34 45.82
CA GLY A 226 12.17 -36.99 45.67
C GLY A 226 11.13 -36.45 46.65
N GLY A 227 10.13 -37.28 46.97
CA GLY A 227 9.06 -36.93 47.90
C GLY A 227 8.03 -35.92 47.35
N SER A 228 7.16 -35.42 48.23
CA SER A 228 6.09 -34.49 47.89
C SER A 228 5.91 -33.42 48.96
N VAL A 229 5.89 -32.14 48.58
CA VAL A 229 5.46 -31.00 49.41
C VAL A 229 3.97 -30.77 49.13
N LEU A 230 3.11 -31.42 49.91
CA LEU A 230 1.67 -31.54 49.61
C LEU A 230 0.87 -30.26 49.80
N SER A 231 1.44 -29.23 50.42
CA SER A 231 0.77 -27.94 50.63
C SER A 231 1.76 -26.80 50.91
N LYS A 232 1.34 -25.58 50.53
CA LYS A 232 2.00 -24.29 50.83
C LYS A 232 3.42 -24.11 50.30
N GLY A 233 3.89 -25.00 49.41
CA GLY A 233 5.10 -24.78 48.61
C GLY A 233 6.39 -24.54 49.39
N MET A 234 7.33 -23.81 48.78
CA MET A 234 8.70 -23.65 49.27
C MET A 234 9.13 -22.18 49.25
N THR A 235 9.90 -21.72 50.23
CA THR A 235 10.47 -20.36 50.24
C THR A 235 11.88 -20.34 50.80
N ALA A 236 12.81 -19.79 50.01
CA ALA A 236 14.12 -19.36 50.48
C ALA A 236 14.13 -17.84 50.68
N THR A 237 14.81 -17.35 51.71
CA THR A 237 14.89 -15.92 52.01
C THR A 237 16.22 -15.52 52.65
N GLY A 238 16.79 -14.41 52.19
CA GLY A 238 18.05 -13.87 52.70
C GLY A 238 19.29 -14.50 52.06
N ASN A 239 20.40 -13.77 52.16
CA ASN A 239 21.67 -14.11 51.53
C ASN A 239 22.20 -15.47 51.99
N GLY A 240 22.62 -16.31 51.04
CA GLY A 240 23.17 -17.64 51.29
C GLY A 240 22.15 -18.73 51.60
N SER A 241 20.87 -18.40 51.79
CA SER A 241 19.81 -19.41 51.99
C SER A 241 19.53 -20.15 50.67
N SER A 242 19.41 -21.48 50.72
CA SER A 242 19.22 -22.28 49.50
C SER A 242 18.23 -23.45 49.63
N ILE A 243 17.49 -23.75 48.55
CA ILE A 243 16.67 -24.97 48.43
C ILE A 243 16.99 -25.66 47.10
N SER A 244 17.46 -26.90 47.14
CA SER A 244 17.54 -27.78 45.96
C SER A 244 16.45 -28.86 46.08
N ALA A 245 15.73 -29.15 45.00
CA ALA A 245 14.71 -30.18 44.98
C ALA A 245 14.75 -30.97 43.65
N THR A 246 15.17 -32.22 43.72
CA THR A 246 15.27 -33.13 42.58
C THR A 246 14.10 -34.12 42.60
N SER A 247 13.33 -34.20 41.51
CA SER A 247 12.17 -35.09 41.32
C SER A 247 11.07 -34.96 42.39
N THR A 248 10.97 -33.81 43.07
CA THR A 248 9.96 -33.52 44.09
C THR A 248 8.66 -32.98 43.46
N THR A 249 7.50 -33.44 43.94
CA THR A 249 6.20 -32.81 43.60
C THR A 249 5.86 -31.73 44.62
N VAL A 250 5.56 -30.51 44.17
CA VAL A 250 5.29 -29.34 45.01
C VAL A 250 3.89 -28.81 44.74
N ASN A 251 3.06 -28.71 45.78
CA ASN A 251 1.74 -28.11 45.74
C ASN A 251 1.75 -26.78 46.52
N GLY A 252 1.83 -25.66 45.78
CA GLY A 252 2.01 -24.31 46.28
C GLY A 252 3.14 -23.56 45.57
N MET A 253 3.30 -22.27 45.91
CA MET A 253 4.29 -21.39 45.28
C MET A 253 5.73 -21.72 45.70
N VAL A 254 6.69 -21.52 44.80
CA VAL A 254 8.13 -21.60 45.08
C VAL A 254 8.73 -20.19 45.01
N ASN A 255 9.26 -19.66 46.11
CA ASN A 255 9.73 -18.27 46.19
C ASN A 255 11.20 -18.15 46.64
N ALA A 256 12.07 -17.57 45.81
CA ALA A 256 13.41 -17.13 46.18
C ALA A 256 13.41 -15.61 46.44
N ASN A 257 13.86 -15.16 47.61
CA ASN A 257 13.82 -13.75 48.01
C ASN A 257 15.17 -13.24 48.54
N ASN A 258 15.60 -12.06 48.09
CA ASN A 258 16.70 -11.26 48.67
C ASN A 258 18.02 -12.05 48.85
N GLY A 259 18.68 -12.42 47.74
CA GLY A 259 19.99 -13.10 47.78
C GLY A 259 19.96 -14.61 48.05
N SER A 260 18.77 -15.23 48.06
CA SER A 260 18.62 -16.69 48.20
C SER A 260 18.59 -17.39 46.83
N ALA A 261 19.01 -18.66 46.78
CA ALA A 261 18.97 -19.49 45.57
C ALA A 261 17.98 -20.66 45.69
N ILE A 262 17.26 -21.01 44.62
CA ILE A 262 16.47 -22.24 44.55
C ILE A 262 16.76 -23.00 43.26
N THR A 263 16.91 -24.33 43.33
CA THR A 263 17.08 -25.21 42.17
C THR A 263 16.00 -26.30 42.16
N LEU A 264 15.32 -26.47 41.03
CA LEU A 264 14.32 -27.53 40.80
C LEU A 264 14.79 -28.43 39.65
N ASP A 265 15.03 -29.71 39.90
CA ASP A 265 15.52 -30.66 38.88
C ASP A 265 14.54 -31.82 38.69
N GLY A 266 13.74 -31.76 37.64
CA GLY A 266 12.59 -32.63 37.41
C GLY A 266 11.41 -32.31 38.33
N GLY A 267 10.52 -33.28 38.51
CA GLY A 267 9.33 -33.12 39.35
C GLY A 267 8.30 -32.15 38.77
N SER A 268 7.48 -31.57 39.65
CA SER A 268 6.41 -30.63 39.25
C SER A 268 6.05 -29.62 40.32
N VAL A 269 5.65 -28.42 39.91
CA VAL A 269 5.07 -27.37 40.76
C VAL A 269 3.64 -27.11 40.30
N THR A 270 2.68 -27.34 41.17
CA THR A 270 1.26 -27.00 40.94
C THR A 270 0.86 -25.90 41.93
N ALA A 271 0.35 -24.77 41.46
CA ALA A 271 -0.13 -23.68 42.31
C ALA A 271 -1.40 -23.06 41.74
N GLY A 272 -2.23 -22.46 42.59
CA GLY A 272 -3.54 -21.95 42.17
C GLY A 272 -4.06 -20.77 42.97
N GLY A 273 -4.83 -19.92 42.31
CA GLY A 273 -5.42 -18.70 42.86
C GLY A 273 -5.23 -17.48 41.95
N PHE A 274 -6.08 -16.46 42.14
CA PHE A 274 -6.02 -15.19 41.41
C PHE A 274 -4.69 -14.46 41.69
N GLY A 275 -4.02 -13.99 40.63
CA GLY A 275 -2.75 -13.24 40.77
C GLY A 275 -1.55 -14.03 41.31
N VAL A 276 -1.67 -15.35 41.46
CA VAL A 276 -0.62 -16.22 42.01
C VAL A 276 0.53 -16.40 41.01
N VAL A 277 1.76 -16.36 41.52
CA VAL A 277 2.96 -16.78 40.77
C VAL A 277 3.34 -18.19 41.22
N GLY A 278 3.45 -19.13 40.29
CA GLY A 278 3.90 -20.49 40.59
C GLY A 278 5.31 -20.54 41.13
N VAL A 279 6.23 -19.88 40.42
CA VAL A 279 7.64 -19.80 40.76
C VAL A 279 8.14 -18.37 40.62
N LEU A 280 8.62 -17.79 41.73
CA LEU A 280 8.99 -16.38 41.86
C LEU A 280 10.43 -16.23 42.36
N ALA A 281 11.25 -15.47 41.64
CA ALA A 281 12.50 -14.91 42.17
C ALA A 281 12.34 -13.39 42.33
N ASN A 282 12.66 -12.86 43.52
CA ASN A 282 12.37 -11.47 43.88
C ASN A 282 13.50 -10.83 44.70
N GLY A 283 14.00 -9.69 44.20
CA GLY A 283 15.03 -8.90 44.86
C GLY A 283 16.44 -9.20 44.36
N SER A 284 17.34 -8.26 44.59
CA SER A 284 18.72 -8.33 44.09
C SER A 284 19.43 -9.61 44.54
N ALA A 285 20.18 -10.22 43.61
CA ALA A 285 20.88 -11.50 43.76
C ALA A 285 20.01 -12.72 44.14
N ALA A 286 18.68 -12.61 44.18
CA ALA A 286 17.84 -13.80 44.22
C ALA A 286 17.94 -14.55 42.89
N SER A 287 18.13 -15.87 42.95
CA SER A 287 18.25 -16.73 41.78
C SER A 287 17.33 -17.94 41.89
N LEU A 288 16.83 -18.40 40.74
CA LEU A 288 16.12 -19.67 40.66
C LEU A 288 16.47 -20.39 39.36
N ALA A 289 16.86 -21.66 39.46
CA ALA A 289 17.11 -22.52 38.31
C ALA A 289 16.07 -23.65 38.25
N THR A 290 15.59 -23.98 37.06
CA THR A 290 14.78 -25.19 36.82
C THR A 290 15.35 -26.01 35.67
N THR A 291 15.37 -27.33 35.84
CA THR A 291 15.76 -28.29 34.81
C THR A 291 14.64 -29.31 34.69
N SER A 292 13.95 -29.38 33.55
CA SER A 292 12.89 -30.36 33.24
C SER A 292 11.70 -30.42 34.24
N ALA A 293 11.54 -29.42 35.09
CA ALA A 293 10.43 -29.30 36.04
C ALA A 293 9.14 -28.81 35.33
N ASN A 294 8.00 -29.45 35.62
CA ASN A 294 6.71 -29.04 35.05
C ASN A 294 5.98 -28.07 36.00
N ILE A 295 5.72 -26.84 35.57
CA ILE A 295 5.09 -25.78 36.38
C ILE A 295 3.69 -25.51 35.82
N THR A 296 2.64 -25.87 36.56
CA THR A 296 1.23 -25.80 36.10
C THR A 296 0.36 -24.97 37.03
N MET A 297 -0.18 -23.86 36.53
CA MET A 297 -1.13 -23.02 37.27
C MET A 297 -2.55 -23.57 37.14
N THR A 298 -3.23 -23.74 38.28
CA THR A 298 -4.58 -24.31 38.36
C THR A 298 -5.60 -23.31 38.92
N GLY A 299 -6.66 -23.03 38.17
CA GLY A 299 -7.77 -22.15 38.58
C GLY A 299 -7.90 -20.92 37.68
N GLY A 300 -8.80 -20.99 36.69
CA GLY A 300 -9.00 -19.94 35.70
C GLY A 300 -9.78 -18.75 36.24
N GLY A 301 -9.05 -17.74 36.70
CA GLY A 301 -9.62 -16.51 37.26
C GLY A 301 -8.88 -15.23 36.87
N GLY A 302 -7.81 -15.31 36.07
CA GLY A 302 -6.99 -14.17 35.70
C GLY A 302 -5.89 -13.82 36.71
N GLY A 303 -4.83 -13.20 36.20
CA GLY A 303 -3.65 -12.74 36.94
C GLY A 303 -2.57 -13.79 37.19
N SER A 304 -2.86 -15.10 37.07
CA SER A 304 -1.91 -16.15 37.46
C SER A 304 -0.77 -16.30 36.45
N THR A 305 0.45 -16.50 36.97
CA THR A 305 1.71 -16.53 36.22
C THR A 305 2.50 -17.80 36.55
N ALA A 306 3.03 -18.53 35.56
CA ALA A 306 3.83 -19.72 35.87
C ALA A 306 5.20 -19.34 36.49
N VAL A 307 5.94 -18.40 35.86
CA VAL A 307 7.27 -17.96 36.33
C VAL A 307 7.42 -16.43 36.34
N SER A 308 8.05 -15.87 37.38
CA SER A 308 8.30 -14.43 37.51
C SER A 308 9.69 -14.11 38.07
N ALA A 309 10.43 -13.22 37.40
CA ALA A 309 11.62 -12.57 37.93
C ALA A 309 11.34 -11.08 38.20
N ARG A 310 11.71 -10.60 39.39
CA ARG A 310 11.40 -9.22 39.85
C ARG A 310 12.58 -8.57 40.57
N ASN A 311 12.69 -7.23 40.48
CA ASN A 311 13.59 -6.42 41.30
C ASN A 311 15.07 -6.85 41.19
N GLY A 312 15.56 -7.08 39.96
CA GLY A 312 16.95 -7.52 39.71
C GLY A 312 17.24 -9.00 39.96
N ALA A 313 16.21 -9.82 40.20
CA ALA A 313 16.36 -11.27 40.35
C ALA A 313 16.60 -11.99 39.00
N THR A 314 17.14 -13.21 39.07
CA THR A 314 17.45 -14.06 37.91
C THR A 314 16.66 -15.36 37.96
N VAL A 315 16.19 -15.84 36.80
CA VAL A 315 15.54 -17.14 36.66
C VAL A 315 16.04 -17.87 35.41
N ASP A 316 16.62 -19.05 35.56
CA ASP A 316 17.05 -19.90 34.46
C ASP A 316 16.15 -21.14 34.34
N ILE A 317 15.64 -21.42 33.15
CA ILE A 317 14.72 -22.54 32.87
C ILE A 317 15.32 -23.39 31.75
N THR A 318 15.49 -24.69 31.99
CA THR A 318 16.02 -25.65 31.00
C THR A 318 15.09 -26.85 30.85
N GLY A 319 14.27 -26.88 29.80
CA GLY A 319 13.28 -27.93 29.57
C GLY A 319 12.02 -27.80 30.44
N GLY A 320 11.16 -28.82 30.38
CA GLY A 320 9.89 -28.85 31.11
C GLY A 320 8.74 -28.11 30.41
N SER A 321 7.57 -28.14 31.05
CA SER A 321 6.35 -27.47 30.59
C SER A 321 5.91 -26.39 31.58
N LEU A 322 5.69 -25.17 31.10
CA LEU A 322 5.20 -24.02 31.86
C LEU A 322 3.77 -23.70 31.40
N VAL A 323 2.78 -23.87 32.27
CA VAL A 323 1.38 -23.57 31.97
C VAL A 323 0.90 -22.44 32.88
N GLY A 324 0.77 -21.25 32.32
CA GLY A 324 0.22 -20.06 32.98
C GLY A 324 -1.22 -19.76 32.53
N ASP A 325 -1.94 -18.95 33.30
CA ASP A 325 -3.27 -18.46 32.88
C ASP A 325 -3.10 -17.15 32.09
N THR A 326 -2.73 -16.06 32.78
CA THR A 326 -2.50 -14.76 32.14
C THR A 326 -1.11 -14.63 31.55
N TYR A 327 -0.08 -15.07 32.28
CA TYR A 327 1.30 -15.02 31.83
C TYR A 327 1.98 -16.38 31.95
N GLY A 328 2.69 -16.82 30.91
CA GLY A 328 3.64 -17.92 31.05
C GLY A 328 4.84 -17.47 31.90
N ILE A 329 5.57 -16.48 31.38
CA ILE A 329 6.77 -15.91 31.98
C ILE A 329 6.59 -14.40 32.16
N THR A 330 7.09 -13.86 33.27
CA THR A 330 7.19 -12.41 33.50
C THR A 330 8.60 -12.00 33.94
N ALA A 331 9.10 -10.89 33.40
CA ALA A 331 10.32 -10.21 33.83
C ALA A 331 9.97 -8.74 34.06
N VAL A 332 10.01 -8.28 35.31
CA VAL A 332 9.62 -6.89 35.65
C VAL A 332 10.63 -6.23 36.58
N THR A 333 10.74 -4.90 36.49
CA THR A 333 11.57 -4.09 37.39
C THR A 333 13.02 -4.61 37.47
N GLY A 334 13.67 -4.81 36.32
CA GLY A 334 15.05 -5.30 36.21
C GLY A 334 15.22 -6.81 36.33
N GLY A 335 14.14 -7.59 36.40
CA GLY A 335 14.20 -9.06 36.46
C GLY A 335 14.71 -9.67 35.15
N GLN A 336 15.47 -10.77 35.25
CA GLN A 336 16.03 -11.48 34.10
C GLN A 336 15.56 -12.93 34.06
N VAL A 337 15.11 -13.40 32.89
CA VAL A 337 14.70 -14.80 32.69
C VAL A 337 15.40 -15.40 31.47
N SER A 338 16.09 -16.52 31.62
CA SER A 338 16.61 -17.34 30.53
C SER A 338 15.76 -18.59 30.39
N VAL A 339 15.37 -18.95 29.17
CA VAL A 339 14.55 -20.13 28.88
C VAL A 339 15.20 -20.93 27.77
N SER A 340 15.44 -22.22 28.00
CA SER A 340 16.12 -23.10 27.05
C SER A 340 15.36 -24.42 26.88
N ASN A 341 14.98 -24.78 25.66
CA ASN A 341 14.27 -26.04 25.32
C ASN A 341 12.95 -26.31 26.08
N ALA A 342 12.30 -25.28 26.64
CA ALA A 342 11.06 -25.41 27.41
C ALA A 342 9.81 -25.13 26.56
N ASN A 343 8.67 -25.71 26.95
CA ASN A 343 7.37 -25.43 26.35
C ASN A 343 6.56 -24.51 27.25
N VAL A 344 6.07 -23.40 26.72
CA VAL A 344 5.28 -22.39 27.44
C VAL A 344 3.87 -22.36 26.85
N THR A 345 2.85 -22.48 27.68
CA THR A 345 1.44 -22.34 27.28
C THR A 345 0.76 -21.31 28.17
N SER A 346 0.00 -20.40 27.57
CA SER A 346 -0.72 -19.33 28.28
C SER A 346 -2.03 -18.96 27.59
N ASN A 347 -3.06 -18.62 28.36
CA ASN A 347 -4.36 -18.21 27.82
C ASN A 347 -4.40 -16.75 27.34
N ASN A 348 -3.44 -15.90 27.69
CA ASN A 348 -3.38 -14.49 27.26
C ASN A 348 -2.01 -14.08 26.69
N THR A 349 -0.95 -14.10 27.50
CA THR A 349 0.40 -13.67 27.07
C THR A 349 1.48 -14.69 27.43
N GLY A 350 2.28 -15.12 26.45
CA GLY A 350 3.32 -16.12 26.67
C GLY A 350 4.46 -15.60 27.55
N VAL A 351 5.03 -14.47 27.15
CA VAL A 351 6.15 -13.80 27.80
C VAL A 351 5.81 -12.31 27.94
N TYR A 352 5.97 -11.76 29.15
CA TYR A 352 5.77 -10.34 29.41
C TYR A 352 7.02 -9.74 30.08
N ALA A 353 7.66 -8.77 29.41
CA ALA A 353 8.81 -8.04 29.94
C ALA A 353 8.46 -6.55 30.08
N ALA A 354 8.70 -5.98 31.26
CA ALA A 354 8.40 -4.58 31.53
C ALA A 354 9.44 -3.88 32.42
N ASP A 355 9.54 -2.56 32.28
CA ASP A 355 10.46 -1.67 32.99
C ASP A 355 11.94 -1.82 32.56
N SER A 356 12.73 -0.79 32.89
CA SER A 356 14.15 -0.72 32.56
C SER A 356 14.95 -1.88 33.16
N GLY A 357 15.80 -2.50 32.34
CA GLY A 357 16.70 -3.58 32.73
C GLY A 357 16.05 -4.97 32.75
N SER A 358 14.75 -5.09 32.51
CA SER A 358 14.09 -6.40 32.44
C SER A 358 14.41 -7.11 31.14
N ARG A 359 14.89 -8.37 31.22
CA ARG A 359 15.34 -9.13 30.05
C ARG A 359 14.75 -10.54 30.03
N VAL A 360 14.30 -11.00 28.86
CA VAL A 360 14.00 -12.43 28.64
C VAL A 360 14.78 -12.94 27.43
N THR A 361 15.47 -14.07 27.59
CA THR A 361 16.19 -14.76 26.50
C THR A 361 15.56 -16.13 26.27
N LEU A 362 15.22 -16.45 25.02
CA LEU A 362 14.42 -17.62 24.63
C LEU A 362 15.23 -18.49 23.63
N ASN A 363 15.75 -19.62 24.08
CA ASN A 363 16.71 -20.49 23.38
C ASN A 363 16.09 -21.87 23.08
N ASN A 364 15.44 -22.03 21.92
CA ASN A 364 14.72 -23.26 21.52
C ASN A 364 13.52 -23.62 22.43
N GLY A 365 12.54 -24.31 21.83
CA GLY A 365 11.28 -24.65 22.49
C GLY A 365 10.07 -23.99 21.81
N ILE A 366 8.93 -23.98 22.49
CA ILE A 366 7.65 -23.53 21.92
C ILE A 366 6.94 -22.60 22.90
N ILE A 367 6.44 -21.46 22.42
CA ILE A 367 5.43 -20.64 23.10
C ILE A 367 4.10 -20.82 22.37
N ASN A 368 3.10 -21.42 23.03
CA ASN A 368 1.80 -21.72 22.45
C ASN A 368 0.69 -20.90 23.12
N MET A 369 -0.19 -20.30 22.32
CA MET A 369 -1.31 -19.48 22.78
C MET A 369 -2.62 -19.90 22.09
N PRO A 370 -3.38 -20.82 22.68
CA PRO A 370 -4.59 -21.36 22.05
C PRO A 370 -5.80 -20.39 22.04
N GLY A 371 -5.70 -19.20 22.64
CA GLY A 371 -6.79 -18.23 22.79
C GLY A 371 -6.92 -17.18 21.66
N TRP A 372 -8.01 -16.42 21.70
CA TRP A 372 -8.30 -15.32 20.78
C TRP A 372 -7.76 -13.98 21.32
N ASN A 373 -7.22 -13.13 20.44
CA ASN A 373 -6.59 -11.84 20.78
C ASN A 373 -5.33 -11.93 21.68
N ASN A 374 -4.69 -13.10 21.74
CA ASN A 374 -3.50 -13.34 22.57
C ASN A 374 -2.22 -12.68 22.01
N VAL A 375 -1.20 -12.49 22.85
CA VAL A 375 0.10 -11.90 22.46
C VAL A 375 1.27 -12.75 22.94
N GLY A 376 2.14 -13.24 22.05
CA GLY A 376 3.19 -14.21 22.41
C GLY A 376 4.26 -13.63 23.29
N VAL A 377 4.82 -12.52 22.85
CA VAL A 377 5.77 -11.72 23.60
C VAL A 377 5.24 -10.30 23.70
N THR A 378 5.09 -9.78 24.91
CA THR A 378 4.84 -8.35 25.14
C THR A 378 6.07 -7.75 25.81
N VAL A 379 6.64 -6.71 25.21
CA VAL A 379 7.76 -5.94 25.77
C VAL A 379 7.31 -4.50 25.93
N THR A 380 7.46 -3.90 27.12
CA THR A 380 6.98 -2.53 27.37
C THR A 380 7.88 -1.71 28.28
N GLY A 381 8.08 -0.44 27.93
CA GLY A 381 8.91 0.49 28.69
C GLY A 381 10.38 0.49 28.29
N THR A 382 11.01 1.66 28.36
CA THR A 382 12.39 1.91 27.93
C THR A 382 13.40 0.98 28.60
N GLY A 383 14.09 0.18 27.78
CA GLY A 383 15.16 -0.72 28.24
C GLY A 383 14.67 -2.11 28.72
N ALA A 384 13.40 -2.45 28.51
CA ALA A 384 12.94 -3.83 28.56
C ALA A 384 13.30 -4.53 27.23
N VAL A 385 13.82 -5.77 27.29
CA VAL A 385 14.27 -6.52 26.09
C VAL A 385 13.77 -7.97 26.13
N VAL A 386 13.29 -8.49 24.99
CA VAL A 386 13.11 -9.93 24.80
C VAL A 386 13.81 -10.40 23.53
N GLU A 387 14.68 -11.39 23.66
CA GLU A 387 15.45 -11.99 22.58
C GLU A 387 14.98 -13.43 22.32
N ASN A 388 14.53 -13.70 21.09
CA ASN A 388 14.20 -15.03 20.61
C ASN A 388 15.34 -15.57 19.73
N LEU A 389 16.08 -16.53 20.26
CA LEU A 389 17.26 -17.16 19.65
C LEU A 389 16.98 -18.62 19.19
N GLY A 390 15.70 -19.01 19.04
CA GLY A 390 15.35 -20.36 18.55
C GLY A 390 13.95 -20.89 18.89
N VAL A 391 13.14 -20.13 19.62
CA VAL A 391 11.78 -20.54 20.01
C VAL A 391 10.77 -20.32 18.88
N THR A 392 9.89 -21.31 18.71
CA THR A 392 8.70 -21.21 17.84
C THR A 392 7.54 -20.60 18.63
N ILE A 393 7.07 -19.42 18.22
CA ILE A 393 5.90 -18.75 18.79
C ILE A 393 4.68 -19.10 17.92
N ILE A 394 3.67 -19.73 18.52
CA ILE A 394 2.44 -20.19 17.87
C ILE A 394 1.26 -19.38 18.40
N GLY A 395 0.71 -18.51 17.53
CA GLY A 395 -0.46 -17.69 17.83
C GLY A 395 -1.79 -18.42 17.57
N GLY A 396 -2.81 -18.09 18.35
CA GLY A 396 -4.20 -18.48 18.10
C GLY A 396 -4.78 -17.75 16.88
N ALA A 397 -5.82 -18.33 16.28
CA ALA A 397 -6.29 -17.94 14.96
C ALA A 397 -6.70 -16.46 14.81
N ALA A 398 -6.48 -15.94 13.60
CA ALA A 398 -6.93 -14.66 13.05
C ALA A 398 -6.44 -13.36 13.72
N SER A 399 -6.50 -13.20 15.05
CA SER A 399 -6.33 -11.89 15.71
C SER A 399 -5.22 -11.79 16.75
N SER A 400 -4.47 -12.88 16.98
CA SER A 400 -3.33 -12.86 17.92
C SER A 400 -2.12 -12.10 17.35
N ILE A 401 -1.18 -11.73 18.22
CA ILE A 401 0.10 -11.10 17.86
C ILE A 401 1.25 -12.03 18.30
N GLY A 402 2.23 -12.29 17.42
CA GLY A 402 3.41 -13.10 17.75
C GLY A 402 4.30 -12.39 18.79
N ALA A 403 4.76 -11.18 18.48
CA ALA A 403 5.45 -10.31 19.42
C ALA A 403 4.99 -8.85 19.28
N GLN A 404 4.87 -8.15 20.41
CA GLN A 404 4.50 -6.74 20.49
C GLN A 404 5.50 -5.96 21.37
N ALA A 405 6.19 -5.00 20.78
CA ALA A 405 7.02 -4.03 21.47
C ALA A 405 6.28 -2.69 21.64
N ASN A 406 6.19 -2.19 22.87
CA ASN A 406 5.48 -0.96 23.23
C ASN A 406 6.40 0.03 23.95
N ASN A 407 6.24 1.33 23.69
CA ASN A 407 6.70 2.42 24.58
C ASN A 407 8.16 2.31 25.07
N GLY A 408 9.11 2.01 24.19
CA GLY A 408 10.53 1.87 24.51
C GLY A 408 11.03 0.45 24.79
N GLY A 409 10.13 -0.54 24.81
CA GLY A 409 10.50 -1.96 24.86
C GLY A 409 11.09 -2.43 23.54
N SER A 410 11.99 -3.42 23.58
CA SER A 410 12.66 -4.01 22.41
C SER A 410 12.40 -5.51 22.29
N PHE A 411 12.02 -5.96 21.10
CA PHE A 411 11.92 -7.39 20.76
C PHE A 411 12.89 -7.77 19.64
N ILE A 412 13.66 -8.84 19.80
CA ILE A 412 14.64 -9.31 18.81
C ILE A 412 14.29 -10.74 18.39
N LEU A 413 14.08 -10.96 17.10
CA LEU A 413 13.97 -12.29 16.48
C LEU A 413 15.28 -12.61 15.76
N ALA A 414 15.94 -13.69 16.18
CA ALA A 414 17.21 -14.15 15.63
C ALA A 414 17.10 -15.58 15.07
N SER A 415 18.21 -16.05 14.50
CA SER A 415 18.32 -17.31 13.75
C SER A 415 17.70 -18.49 14.47
N GLY A 416 16.84 -19.24 13.77
CA GLY A 416 16.11 -20.39 14.31
C GLY A 416 14.78 -20.04 14.98
N GLY A 417 14.56 -18.77 15.38
CA GLY A 417 13.27 -18.31 15.87
C GLY A 417 12.22 -18.31 14.75
N SER A 418 10.98 -18.67 15.08
CA SER A 418 9.87 -18.64 14.13
C SER A 418 8.56 -18.16 14.75
N MET A 419 7.69 -17.54 13.94
CA MET A 419 6.34 -17.13 14.31
C MET A 419 5.34 -17.73 13.33
N THR A 420 4.35 -18.46 13.83
CA THR A 420 3.34 -19.15 13.00
C THR A 420 1.94 -19.00 13.59
N GLY A 421 0.92 -19.02 12.73
CA GLY A 421 -0.49 -19.00 13.13
C GLY A 421 -1.02 -17.66 13.67
N SER A 422 -0.13 -16.72 13.99
CA SER A 422 -0.49 -15.41 14.53
C SER A 422 -1.16 -14.49 13.50
N GLY A 423 -2.12 -13.68 13.95
CA GLY A 423 -2.76 -12.64 13.13
C GLY A 423 -1.75 -11.61 12.62
N THR A 424 -1.03 -10.98 13.54
CA THR A 424 0.17 -10.18 13.24
C THR A 424 1.42 -10.90 13.75
N GLY A 425 2.49 -10.97 12.97
CA GLY A 425 3.77 -11.54 13.41
C GLY A 425 4.45 -10.65 14.45
N VAL A 426 5.12 -9.59 13.98
CA VAL A 426 5.79 -8.58 14.82
C VAL A 426 5.03 -7.26 14.76
N LYS A 427 4.77 -6.66 15.93
CA LYS A 427 4.18 -5.33 16.06
C LYS A 427 5.04 -4.40 16.91
N ALA A 428 5.33 -3.20 16.43
CA ALA A 428 5.94 -2.12 17.22
C ALA A 428 4.95 -0.95 17.37
N ASN A 429 4.84 -0.38 18.57
CA ASN A 429 3.87 0.64 18.92
C ASN A 429 4.42 1.64 19.97
N GLY A 430 4.06 2.92 19.88
CA GLY A 430 4.73 3.97 20.66
C GLY A 430 6.23 4.00 20.32
N ALA A 431 7.10 4.45 21.22
CA ALA A 431 8.55 4.35 21.03
C ALA A 431 9.11 2.90 21.10
N GLY A 432 8.28 1.86 20.90
CA GLY A 432 8.70 0.46 20.89
C GLY A 432 9.52 0.12 19.64
N SER A 433 10.44 -0.84 19.78
CA SER A 433 11.32 -1.27 18.70
C SER A 433 11.31 -2.78 18.53
N SER A 434 11.46 -3.27 17.30
CA SER A 434 11.65 -4.69 17.03
C SER A 434 12.67 -4.93 15.93
N VAL A 435 13.52 -5.93 16.10
CA VAL A 435 14.56 -6.29 15.12
C VAL A 435 14.39 -7.74 14.70
N VAL A 436 14.05 -7.97 13.44
CA VAL A 436 14.04 -9.28 12.80
C VAL A 436 15.41 -9.46 12.13
N SER A 437 16.35 -10.04 12.88
CA SER A 437 17.73 -10.26 12.42
C SER A 437 17.85 -11.50 11.52
N SER A 438 17.06 -12.52 11.81
CA SER A 438 16.88 -13.73 11.01
C SER A 438 15.74 -14.56 11.63
N GLY A 439 15.19 -15.51 10.87
CA GLY A 439 14.04 -16.33 11.31
C GLY A 439 12.88 -16.26 10.32
N THR A 440 11.77 -16.93 10.63
CA THR A 440 10.61 -17.02 9.72
C THR A 440 9.35 -16.48 10.39
N ILE A 441 8.67 -15.53 9.73
CA ILE A 441 7.36 -15.03 10.15
C ILE A 441 6.32 -15.46 9.11
N SER A 442 5.44 -16.38 9.51
CA SER A 442 4.29 -16.86 8.74
C SER A 442 3.01 -16.47 9.44
N ALA A 443 2.55 -15.24 9.22
CA ALA A 443 1.36 -14.67 9.85
C ALA A 443 0.11 -14.86 8.97
N THR A 444 -1.08 -14.85 9.59
CA THR A 444 -2.32 -14.95 8.81
C THR A 444 -2.71 -13.63 8.16
N GLN A 445 -2.52 -12.48 8.83
CA GLN A 445 -2.85 -11.16 8.26
C GLN A 445 -1.60 -10.34 7.91
N ARG A 446 -0.76 -10.00 8.90
CA ARG A 446 0.38 -9.08 8.74
C ARG A 446 1.65 -9.73 9.26
N ALA A 447 2.72 -9.79 8.46
CA ALA A 447 4.01 -10.24 9.00
C ALA A 447 4.59 -9.17 9.94
N ILE A 448 4.49 -7.90 9.54
CA ILE A 448 5.04 -6.74 10.26
C ILE A 448 4.02 -5.61 10.34
N HIS A 449 3.89 -5.00 11.53
CA HIS A 449 3.10 -3.79 11.76
C HIS A 449 3.84 -2.78 12.66
N ALA A 450 4.36 -1.70 12.09
CA ALA A 450 4.86 -0.55 12.85
C ALA A 450 3.75 0.51 12.97
N THR A 451 3.53 1.06 14.16
CA THR A 451 2.58 2.16 14.33
C THR A 451 2.97 3.16 15.41
N SER A 452 2.50 4.41 15.27
CA SER A 452 2.55 5.43 16.33
C SER A 452 3.96 5.64 16.91
N SER A 453 4.96 5.96 16.06
CA SER A 453 6.41 6.00 16.34
C SER A 453 7.12 4.66 16.58
N GLY A 454 6.42 3.54 16.42
CA GLY A 454 7.00 2.20 16.51
C GLY A 454 7.99 1.93 15.38
N THR A 455 9.08 1.24 15.68
CA THR A 455 10.14 0.88 14.70
C THR A 455 10.23 -0.63 14.54
N VAL A 456 10.24 -1.13 13.29
CA VAL A 456 10.60 -2.52 12.99
C VAL A 456 11.71 -2.56 11.95
N THR A 457 12.87 -3.08 12.33
CA THR A 457 14.01 -3.28 11.42
C THR A 457 14.10 -4.75 11.02
N VAL A 458 14.28 -5.04 9.72
CA VAL A 458 14.36 -6.37 9.14
C VAL A 458 15.70 -6.52 8.42
N ASN A 459 16.63 -7.25 9.04
CA ASN A 459 18.00 -7.48 8.54
C ASN A 459 18.20 -8.88 7.93
N GLY A 460 17.19 -9.75 7.96
CA GLY A 460 17.28 -11.11 7.46
C GLY A 460 16.03 -11.95 7.77
N GLY A 461 15.91 -13.14 7.17
CA GLY A 461 14.82 -14.10 7.43
C GLY A 461 13.89 -14.37 6.24
N SER A 462 12.62 -14.67 6.54
CA SER A 462 11.56 -14.85 5.53
C SER A 462 10.22 -14.37 6.09
N LEU A 463 9.48 -13.60 5.28
CA LEU A 463 8.19 -13.00 5.63
C LEU A 463 7.10 -13.55 4.71
N THR A 464 6.06 -14.16 5.27
CA THR A 464 4.91 -14.66 4.50
C THR A 464 3.58 -14.31 5.18
N THR A 465 2.57 -14.06 4.34
CA THR A 465 1.16 -13.94 4.75
C THR A 465 0.31 -14.98 4.04
N THR A 466 -0.62 -15.60 4.77
CA THR A 466 -1.40 -16.74 4.26
C THR A 466 -2.84 -16.40 3.84
N VAL A 467 -3.31 -15.18 4.06
CA VAL A 467 -4.69 -14.75 3.71
C VAL A 467 -4.66 -13.69 2.61
N ALA A 468 -5.38 -13.95 1.53
CA ALA A 468 -5.49 -13.02 0.41
C ALA A 468 -6.12 -11.68 0.80
N GLY A 469 -5.64 -10.60 0.19
CA GLY A 469 -6.02 -9.22 0.52
C GLY A 469 -5.45 -8.68 1.83
N SER A 470 -4.70 -9.46 2.61
CA SER A 470 -3.98 -8.96 3.80
C SER A 470 -2.58 -8.47 3.42
N THR A 471 -2.08 -7.42 4.09
CA THR A 471 -0.79 -6.79 3.79
C THR A 471 0.36 -7.37 4.61
N ALA A 472 1.46 -7.77 3.96
CA ALA A 472 2.61 -8.35 4.65
C ALA A 472 3.35 -7.34 5.56
N ILE A 473 3.66 -6.16 5.03
CA ILE A 473 4.38 -5.10 5.77
C ILE A 473 3.49 -3.86 5.87
N VAL A 474 3.26 -3.36 7.09
CA VAL A 474 2.47 -2.14 7.33
C VAL A 474 3.21 -1.16 8.24
N ALA A 475 3.35 0.08 7.79
CA ALA A 475 3.68 1.25 8.61
C ALA A 475 2.44 2.15 8.69
N GLU A 476 2.00 2.54 9.89
CA GLU A 476 0.72 3.23 10.12
C GLU A 476 0.83 4.34 11.18
N GLY A 477 0.32 5.55 10.89
CA GLY A 477 0.65 6.70 11.73
C GLY A 477 2.12 7.04 11.57
N SER A 478 2.79 7.61 12.57
CA SER A 478 4.25 7.85 12.54
C SER A 478 5.12 6.59 12.68
N GLY A 479 4.62 5.40 12.30
CA GLY A 479 5.36 4.14 12.36
C GLY A 479 6.43 4.03 11.26
N LEU A 480 7.53 3.31 11.56
CA LEU A 480 8.65 3.09 10.65
C LEU A 480 8.96 1.60 10.50
N VAL A 481 9.11 1.13 9.25
CA VAL A 481 9.68 -0.19 8.94
C VAL A 481 10.92 -0.01 8.06
N ASP A 482 12.06 -0.55 8.47
CA ASP A 482 13.30 -0.57 7.69
C ASP A 482 13.62 -2.00 7.25
N VAL A 483 13.57 -2.29 5.95
CA VAL A 483 14.00 -3.57 5.35
C VAL A 483 15.37 -3.38 4.72
N THR A 484 16.41 -3.85 5.41
CA THR A 484 17.82 -3.56 5.08
C THR A 484 18.50 -4.63 4.22
N ASP A 485 17.89 -5.81 4.10
CA ASP A 485 18.33 -6.91 3.22
C ASP A 485 17.34 -7.09 2.07
N ALA A 486 17.80 -6.88 0.83
CA ALA A 486 17.00 -6.98 -0.39
C ALA A 486 16.54 -8.42 -0.72
N SER A 487 17.28 -9.43 -0.27
CA SER A 487 16.96 -10.85 -0.56
C SER A 487 15.64 -11.32 0.07
N LEU A 488 15.16 -10.56 1.07
CA LEU A 488 13.87 -10.72 1.72
C LEU A 488 12.69 -10.40 0.80
N LEU A 489 12.89 -9.50 -0.17
CA LEU A 489 11.89 -9.22 -1.19
C LEU A 489 12.00 -10.24 -2.33
N ASP A 490 13.21 -10.55 -2.79
CA ASP A 490 13.44 -11.49 -3.92
C ASP A 490 12.85 -12.90 -3.71
N THR A 491 12.70 -13.33 -2.45
CA THR A 491 12.08 -14.62 -2.08
C THR A 491 10.60 -14.51 -1.71
N ALA A 492 10.04 -13.30 -1.64
CA ALA A 492 8.65 -13.06 -1.24
C ALA A 492 7.67 -13.24 -2.40
N ILE A 493 7.02 -14.41 -2.44
CA ILE A 493 5.76 -14.60 -3.15
C ILE A 493 4.63 -14.43 -2.13
N LEU A 494 3.92 -13.30 -2.20
CA LEU A 494 2.82 -13.00 -1.29
C LEU A 494 1.47 -13.35 -1.90
N ALA A 495 0.60 -13.93 -1.07
CA ALA A 495 -0.76 -14.29 -1.43
C ALA A 495 -1.78 -13.13 -1.28
N GLY A 496 -1.32 -11.93 -0.92
CA GLY A 496 -2.15 -10.74 -0.65
C GLY A 496 -1.43 -9.44 -1.02
N ASN A 497 -1.66 -8.36 -0.27
CA ASN A 497 -0.99 -7.08 -0.49
C ASN A 497 0.48 -7.14 -0.01
N GLY A 498 1.35 -6.39 -0.68
CA GLY A 498 2.77 -6.36 -0.36
C GLY A 498 3.09 -5.47 0.83
N ILE A 499 3.22 -4.17 0.53
CA ILE A 499 3.75 -3.16 1.44
C ILE A 499 2.75 -2.00 1.52
N GLN A 500 2.47 -1.51 2.74
CA GLN A 500 1.56 -0.40 2.97
C GLN A 500 2.15 0.62 3.94
N ALA A 501 2.09 1.89 3.54
CA ALA A 501 2.38 3.05 4.34
C ALA A 501 1.09 3.88 4.48
N THR A 502 0.59 4.07 5.70
CA THR A 502 -0.62 4.87 5.97
C THR A 502 -0.40 5.98 7.00
N SER A 503 -1.10 7.11 6.82
CA SER A 503 -1.19 8.21 7.78
C SER A 503 0.16 8.71 8.33
N SER A 504 1.11 9.04 7.44
CA SER A 504 2.52 9.38 7.74
C SER A 504 3.47 8.21 8.04
N GLY A 505 3.05 6.98 7.72
CA GLY A 505 3.87 5.79 7.88
C GLY A 505 5.03 5.76 6.89
N VAL A 506 6.18 5.25 7.31
CA VAL A 506 7.39 5.16 6.47
C VAL A 506 7.81 3.70 6.36
N VAL A 507 8.05 3.25 5.13
CA VAL A 507 8.75 1.99 4.86
C VAL A 507 9.99 2.29 4.03
N ASN A 508 11.19 1.95 4.54
CA ASN A 508 12.44 2.06 3.79
C ASN A 508 12.88 0.68 3.33
N LEU A 509 13.34 0.58 2.07
CA LEU A 509 13.73 -0.67 1.41
C LEU A 509 15.16 -0.57 0.87
N ALA A 510 15.90 -1.69 0.96
CA ALA A 510 17.20 -1.88 0.32
C ALA A 510 17.12 -2.25 -1.18
N GLY A 511 15.93 -2.19 -1.80
CA GLY A 511 15.66 -2.72 -3.15
C GLY A 511 15.26 -4.20 -3.14
N GLY A 512 15.19 -4.82 -4.32
CA GLY A 512 14.81 -6.23 -4.52
C GLY A 512 13.51 -6.44 -5.31
N THR A 513 13.01 -7.68 -5.36
CA THR A 513 11.91 -8.11 -6.26
C THR A 513 10.67 -8.59 -5.52
N LEU A 514 9.75 -7.68 -5.23
CA LEU A 514 8.45 -8.00 -4.65
C LEU A 514 7.54 -8.71 -5.68
N SER A 515 7.13 -9.94 -5.40
CA SER A 515 6.19 -10.70 -6.26
C SER A 515 4.88 -11.00 -5.55
N ILE A 516 3.76 -10.64 -6.18
CA ILE A 516 2.40 -10.88 -5.67
C ILE A 516 1.62 -11.70 -6.67
N ASN A 517 1.03 -12.80 -6.21
CA ASN A 517 0.19 -13.66 -7.03
C ASN A 517 -1.19 -13.83 -6.40
N ALA A 518 -2.01 -12.77 -6.50
CA ALA A 518 -3.27 -12.65 -5.78
C ALA A 518 -4.25 -11.71 -6.50
N ASN A 519 -5.54 -12.04 -6.45
CA ASN A 519 -6.63 -11.20 -6.96
C ASN A 519 -6.92 -10.03 -6.00
N ASN A 520 -7.40 -8.91 -6.54
CA ASN A 520 -7.74 -7.68 -5.80
C ASN A 520 -6.61 -7.19 -4.86
N SER A 521 -5.35 -7.42 -5.22
CA SER A 521 -4.19 -7.17 -4.35
C SER A 521 -3.28 -6.09 -4.92
N SER A 522 -2.57 -5.38 -4.04
CA SER A 522 -1.68 -4.27 -4.41
C SER A 522 -0.24 -4.51 -3.97
N GLY A 523 0.72 -4.20 -4.85
CA GLY A 523 2.16 -4.18 -4.58
C GLY A 523 2.51 -3.23 -3.44
N LEU A 524 2.43 -1.95 -3.76
CA LEU A 524 2.75 -0.82 -2.88
C LEU A 524 1.46 -0.02 -2.64
N ILE A 525 1.13 0.25 -1.38
CA ILE A 525 -0.02 1.06 -0.97
C ILE A 525 0.50 2.27 -0.20
N ILE A 526 0.26 3.48 -0.69
CA ILE A 526 0.62 4.74 -0.05
C ILE A 526 -0.67 5.53 0.18
N ASP A 527 -1.02 5.75 1.45
CA ASP A 527 -2.33 6.28 1.83
C ASP A 527 -2.18 7.39 2.88
N GLY A 528 -2.68 8.59 2.60
CA GLY A 528 -2.58 9.72 3.53
C GLY A 528 -1.29 10.55 3.35
N THR A 529 -1.38 11.82 3.76
CA THR A 529 -0.27 12.77 3.75
C THR A 529 0.95 12.28 4.52
N GLY A 530 2.14 12.42 3.94
CA GLY A 530 3.42 12.08 4.55
C GLY A 530 3.75 10.59 4.57
N SER A 531 2.84 9.72 4.13
CA SER A 531 3.11 8.29 3.98
C SER A 531 4.11 8.06 2.84
N THR A 532 5.14 7.25 3.05
CA THR A 532 6.17 6.98 2.02
C THR A 532 6.67 5.53 2.04
N ILE A 533 6.97 5.01 0.85
CA ILE A 533 7.70 3.76 0.63
C ILE A 533 8.97 4.12 -0.15
N ASN A 534 10.10 4.24 0.54
CA ASN A 534 11.37 4.65 -0.03
C ASN A 534 12.19 3.41 -0.44
N SER A 535 12.87 3.46 -1.59
CA SER A 535 13.84 2.44 -1.98
C SER A 535 15.20 3.09 -2.25
N SER A 536 16.24 2.53 -1.66
CA SER A 536 17.63 3.00 -1.80
C SER A 536 18.38 2.37 -2.97
N ALA A 537 17.80 1.33 -3.58
CA ALA A 537 18.29 0.65 -4.78
C ALA A 537 17.08 0.28 -5.69
N PRO A 538 17.29 -0.27 -6.91
CA PRO A 538 16.20 -0.66 -7.80
C PRO A 538 15.20 -1.59 -7.12
N LEU A 539 13.92 -1.31 -7.34
CA LEU A 539 12.80 -2.08 -6.82
C LEU A 539 12.03 -2.68 -8.00
N SER A 540 11.75 -3.97 -7.94
CA SER A 540 10.89 -4.65 -8.90
C SER A 540 9.58 -5.07 -8.21
N VAL A 541 8.43 -4.76 -8.82
CA VAL A 541 7.09 -5.05 -8.30
C VAL A 541 6.28 -5.78 -9.37
N ASN A 542 6.17 -7.10 -9.23
CA ASN A 542 5.47 -7.97 -10.18
C ASN A 542 4.15 -8.45 -9.58
N VAL A 543 3.02 -8.12 -10.21
CA VAL A 543 1.68 -8.44 -9.70
C VAL A 543 0.86 -9.21 -10.72
N SER A 544 0.59 -10.49 -10.42
CA SER A 544 -0.33 -11.34 -11.17
C SER A 544 -1.62 -11.59 -10.38
N GLY A 545 -2.75 -11.53 -11.08
CA GLY A 545 -4.09 -11.66 -10.48
C GLY A 545 -5.05 -10.61 -11.02
N SER A 546 -6.35 -10.89 -11.02
CA SER A 546 -7.37 -9.99 -11.55
C SER A 546 -7.69 -8.84 -10.59
N SER A 547 -7.99 -7.67 -11.13
CA SER A 547 -8.28 -6.42 -10.41
C SER A 547 -7.12 -5.92 -9.51
N SER A 548 -5.89 -6.34 -9.77
CA SER A 548 -4.72 -6.11 -8.93
C SER A 548 -3.87 -4.93 -9.41
N LYS A 549 -3.00 -4.39 -8.55
CA LYS A 549 -2.28 -3.12 -8.77
C LYS A 549 -0.82 -3.24 -8.40
N ALA A 550 0.10 -2.61 -9.14
CA ALA A 550 1.48 -2.51 -8.66
C ALA A 550 1.63 -1.42 -7.59
N ILE A 551 0.96 -0.28 -7.80
CA ILE A 551 1.00 0.91 -6.95
C ILE A 551 -0.42 1.41 -6.75
N SER A 552 -0.82 1.67 -5.51
CA SER A 552 -2.03 2.39 -5.15
C SER A 552 -1.66 3.61 -4.31
N VAL A 553 -1.98 4.80 -4.78
CA VAL A 553 -1.87 6.07 -4.04
C VAL A 553 -3.25 6.59 -3.68
N SER A 554 -3.41 7.11 -2.46
CA SER A 554 -4.70 7.58 -1.97
C SER A 554 -4.57 8.71 -0.94
N ASN A 555 -5.61 9.54 -0.86
CA ASN A 555 -5.82 10.53 0.22
C ASN A 555 -4.64 11.49 0.45
N ASP A 556 -4.24 12.24 -0.59
CA ASP A 556 -3.14 13.23 -0.54
C ASP A 556 -1.76 12.58 -0.30
N ALA A 557 -1.57 11.37 -0.81
CA ALA A 557 -0.28 10.68 -0.83
C ALA A 557 0.66 11.33 -1.87
N SER A 558 1.92 11.56 -1.50
CA SER A 558 2.99 11.99 -2.40
C SER A 558 4.16 11.00 -2.32
N GLN A 559 4.56 10.45 -3.46
CA GLN A 559 5.56 9.38 -3.54
C GLN A 559 6.55 9.64 -4.69
N VAL A 560 7.83 9.38 -4.42
CA VAL A 560 8.90 9.42 -5.42
C VAL A 560 9.49 8.02 -5.58
N PHE A 561 9.64 7.55 -6.82
CA PHE A 561 10.40 6.35 -7.13
C PHE A 561 11.51 6.67 -8.13
N GLN A 562 12.64 5.99 -7.96
CA GLN A 562 13.78 6.02 -8.86
C GLN A 562 14.12 4.56 -9.17
N ASN A 563 14.39 4.22 -10.43
CA ASN A 563 14.73 2.85 -10.85
C ASN A 563 13.67 1.79 -10.47
N LEU A 564 12.37 2.13 -10.58
CA LEU A 564 11.27 1.21 -10.32
C LEU A 564 10.92 0.42 -11.59
N THR A 565 10.95 -0.92 -11.50
CA THR A 565 10.31 -1.79 -12.49
C THR A 565 8.99 -2.30 -11.92
N ALA A 566 7.86 -2.06 -12.60
CA ALA A 566 6.56 -2.52 -12.14
C ALA A 566 5.76 -3.17 -13.27
N SER A 567 5.31 -4.41 -13.07
CA SER A 567 4.61 -5.20 -14.09
C SER A 567 3.31 -5.80 -13.55
N VAL A 568 2.23 -5.74 -14.34
CA VAL A 568 0.91 -6.23 -13.97
C VAL A 568 0.28 -7.05 -15.09
N THR A 569 -0.12 -8.30 -14.80
CA THR A 569 -0.43 -9.30 -15.85
C THR A 569 -1.89 -9.82 -15.87
N GLY A 570 -2.78 -9.34 -15.00
CA GLY A 570 -4.16 -9.84 -14.91
C GLY A 570 -5.26 -8.93 -15.49
N ASN A 571 -6.46 -9.50 -15.67
CA ASN A 571 -7.65 -8.77 -16.13
C ASN A 571 -8.01 -7.62 -15.19
N ASN A 572 -8.57 -6.51 -15.70
CA ASN A 572 -8.99 -5.33 -14.92
C ASN A 572 -7.93 -4.75 -13.98
N SER A 573 -6.65 -5.03 -14.26
CA SER A 573 -5.52 -4.67 -13.42
C SER A 573 -4.74 -3.53 -14.07
N ASN A 574 -4.02 -2.74 -13.27
CA ASN A 574 -3.28 -1.58 -13.74
C ASN A 574 -2.03 -1.32 -12.89
N VAL A 575 -1.05 -0.60 -13.43
CA VAL A 575 0.21 -0.35 -12.71
C VAL A 575 0.00 0.66 -11.58
N ILE A 576 -0.54 1.84 -11.89
CA ILE A 576 -0.81 2.91 -10.92
C ILE A 576 -2.32 3.10 -10.76
N GLN A 577 -2.82 3.09 -9.52
CA GLN A 577 -4.17 3.55 -9.18
C GLN A 577 -4.13 4.77 -8.26
N SER A 578 -4.93 5.79 -8.54
CA SER A 578 -5.16 6.96 -7.65
C SER A 578 -6.59 6.98 -7.12
N ASN A 579 -6.76 7.17 -5.80
CA ASN A 579 -8.08 7.24 -5.16
C ASN A 579 -8.17 8.35 -4.10
N GLY A 580 -9.00 9.36 -4.34
CA GLY A 580 -9.32 10.41 -3.37
C GLY A 580 -8.16 11.37 -3.08
N GLY A 581 -8.49 12.60 -2.68
CA GLY A 581 -7.51 13.65 -2.45
C GLY A 581 -6.75 14.09 -3.71
N THR A 582 -5.59 14.70 -3.50
CA THR A 582 -4.68 15.26 -4.49
C THR A 582 -3.36 14.49 -4.45
N ASN A 583 -3.31 13.35 -5.13
CA ASN A 583 -2.15 12.45 -5.06
C ASN A 583 -1.05 12.89 -6.02
N GLN A 584 0.20 12.62 -5.66
CA GLN A 584 1.37 12.89 -6.49
C GLN A 584 2.26 11.65 -6.59
N VAL A 585 2.70 11.34 -7.80
CA VAL A 585 3.72 10.30 -8.06
C VAL A 585 4.80 10.88 -8.96
N THR A 586 6.06 10.74 -8.57
CA THR A 586 7.21 11.08 -9.42
C THR A 586 7.97 9.80 -9.73
N LEU A 587 8.28 9.54 -11.00
CA LEU A 587 9.08 8.41 -11.45
C LEU A 587 10.28 8.90 -12.26
N THR A 588 11.44 8.32 -11.98
CA THR A 588 12.69 8.52 -12.72
C THR A 588 13.31 7.16 -13.04
N ASP A 589 13.94 7.03 -14.20
CA ASP A 589 14.64 5.80 -14.65
C ASP A 589 13.79 4.51 -14.53
N SER A 590 12.47 4.60 -14.72
CA SER A 590 11.53 3.55 -14.33
C SER A 590 10.87 2.85 -15.54
N VAL A 591 10.39 1.62 -15.36
CA VAL A 591 9.70 0.83 -16.39
C VAL A 591 8.41 0.24 -15.84
N LEU A 592 7.27 0.73 -16.33
CA LEU A 592 5.93 0.38 -15.87
C LEU A 592 5.13 -0.26 -17.02
N SER A 593 4.61 -1.48 -16.80
CA SER A 593 3.88 -2.22 -17.83
C SER A 593 2.62 -2.91 -17.31
N SER A 594 1.47 -2.64 -17.94
CA SER A 594 0.26 -3.44 -17.81
C SER A 594 0.05 -4.28 -19.07
N VAL A 595 -0.25 -5.57 -18.93
CA VAL A 595 -0.44 -6.47 -20.08
C VAL A 595 -1.88 -6.49 -20.60
N GLN A 596 -2.88 -6.30 -19.72
CA GLN A 596 -4.29 -6.54 -20.06
C GLN A 596 -5.25 -5.37 -19.74
N GLY A 597 -4.96 -4.56 -18.73
CA GLY A 597 -5.76 -3.36 -18.39
C GLY A 597 -4.99 -2.06 -18.61
N PRO A 598 -5.56 -0.90 -18.22
CA PRO A 598 -4.86 0.38 -18.36
C PRO A 598 -3.54 0.40 -17.58
N ALA A 599 -2.54 1.20 -17.98
CA ALA A 599 -1.34 1.38 -17.18
C ALA A 599 -1.63 2.23 -15.92
N ILE A 600 -2.40 3.31 -16.08
CA ILE A 600 -2.75 4.28 -15.05
C ILE A 600 -4.28 4.36 -14.95
N VAL A 601 -4.81 4.32 -13.72
CA VAL A 601 -6.25 4.49 -13.45
C VAL A 601 -6.45 5.52 -12.33
N GLY A 602 -7.28 6.52 -12.59
CA GLY A 602 -7.88 7.34 -11.55
C GLY A 602 -9.28 6.80 -11.20
N GLN A 603 -9.70 6.94 -9.95
CA GLN A 603 -11.06 6.58 -9.52
C GLN A 603 -11.83 7.76 -8.91
N SER A 604 -11.12 8.68 -8.25
CA SER A 604 -11.66 9.89 -7.63
C SER A 604 -10.51 10.80 -7.23
N GLY A 605 -10.79 12.10 -7.02
CA GLY A 605 -9.77 13.07 -6.69
C GLY A 605 -8.91 13.44 -7.90
N SER A 606 -7.60 13.60 -7.69
CA SER A 606 -6.64 13.86 -8.76
C SER A 606 -5.33 13.07 -8.60
N LEU A 607 -4.59 12.94 -9.71
CA LEU A 607 -3.22 12.42 -9.76
C LEU A 607 -2.34 13.39 -10.54
N ASN A 608 -1.30 13.93 -9.92
CA ASN A 608 -0.18 14.56 -10.62
C ASN A 608 0.95 13.53 -10.78
N LEU A 609 1.18 13.08 -12.00
CA LEU A 609 2.21 12.11 -12.36
C LEU A 609 3.34 12.81 -13.13
N VAL A 610 4.52 12.88 -12.53
CA VAL A 610 5.74 13.42 -13.14
C VAL A 610 6.64 12.26 -13.54
N VAL A 611 7.07 12.20 -14.80
CA VAL A 611 7.87 11.10 -15.36
C VAL A 611 9.07 11.65 -16.17
N SER A 612 10.26 11.13 -15.86
CA SER A 612 11.53 11.44 -16.56
C SER A 612 12.28 10.13 -16.81
N ASN A 613 12.90 9.98 -17.99
CA ASN A 613 13.60 8.77 -18.45
C ASN A 613 12.85 7.45 -18.13
N THR A 614 11.53 7.48 -18.28
CA THR A 614 10.63 6.43 -17.79
C THR A 614 9.81 5.86 -18.94
N GLN A 615 9.54 4.55 -18.91
CA GLN A 615 8.65 3.89 -19.84
C GLN A 615 7.35 3.53 -19.13
N VAL A 616 6.19 3.91 -19.68
CA VAL A 616 4.87 3.52 -19.17
C VAL A 616 4.04 2.96 -20.31
N SER A 617 3.62 1.69 -20.20
CA SER A 617 2.96 0.97 -21.28
C SER A 617 1.73 0.19 -20.81
N GLY A 618 0.68 0.20 -21.63
CA GLY A 618 -0.45 -0.72 -21.54
C GLY A 618 -1.32 -0.67 -22.80
N PRO A 619 -2.24 -1.62 -23.01
CA PRO A 619 -3.23 -1.55 -24.11
C PRO A 619 -4.01 -0.23 -24.09
N MET A 620 -4.33 0.23 -22.89
CA MET A 620 -4.63 1.62 -22.59
C MET A 620 -3.52 2.17 -21.68
N LEU A 621 -3.12 3.41 -21.88
CA LEU A 621 -2.19 4.12 -21.01
C LEU A 621 -2.92 4.69 -19.79
N VAL A 622 -4.03 5.41 -20.00
CA VAL A 622 -4.76 6.12 -18.93
C VAL A 622 -6.27 5.91 -19.05
N ARG A 623 -6.93 5.75 -17.90
CA ARG A 623 -8.39 5.90 -17.76
C ARG A 623 -8.72 6.67 -16.48
N ASP A 624 -9.47 7.78 -16.58
CA ASP A 624 -9.67 8.68 -15.44
C ASP A 624 -10.92 8.39 -14.58
N ASN A 625 -11.93 7.68 -15.11
CA ASN A 625 -13.21 7.39 -14.47
C ASN A 625 -13.89 8.63 -13.82
N GLY A 626 -13.67 9.85 -14.36
CA GLY A 626 -14.19 11.11 -13.80
C GLY A 626 -13.35 11.74 -12.69
N SER A 627 -12.14 11.23 -12.44
CA SER A 627 -11.08 11.97 -11.73
C SER A 627 -10.26 12.83 -12.72
N THR A 628 -9.27 13.58 -12.24
CA THR A 628 -8.32 14.29 -13.11
C THR A 628 -6.91 13.72 -13.00
N ILE A 629 -6.26 13.48 -14.13
CA ILE A 629 -4.89 13.00 -14.20
C ILE A 629 -4.06 14.02 -14.99
N ALA A 630 -3.02 14.56 -14.36
CA ALA A 630 -2.02 15.39 -15.04
C ALA A 630 -0.76 14.55 -15.23
N ILE A 631 -0.28 14.39 -16.46
CA ILE A 631 0.99 13.72 -16.76
C ILE A 631 1.98 14.75 -17.29
N THR A 632 3.12 14.90 -16.63
CA THR A 632 4.26 15.69 -17.11
C THR A 632 5.40 14.74 -17.48
N ALA A 633 5.77 14.67 -18.75
CA ALA A 633 6.82 13.80 -19.29
C ALA A 633 8.05 14.59 -19.75
N SER A 634 9.23 13.98 -19.61
CA SER A 634 10.54 14.58 -19.94
C SER A 634 11.61 13.52 -20.20
N ASP A 635 12.76 13.93 -20.73
CA ASP A 635 14.00 13.15 -20.79
C ASP A 635 13.84 11.73 -21.39
N ASN A 636 13.56 11.61 -22.69
CA ASN A 636 13.39 10.30 -23.37
C ASN A 636 12.25 9.42 -22.82
N THR A 637 11.31 9.97 -22.03
CA THR A 637 10.15 9.20 -21.53
C THR A 637 9.31 8.65 -22.67
N VAL A 638 8.93 7.37 -22.59
CA VAL A 638 8.07 6.70 -23.56
C VAL A 638 6.75 6.30 -22.92
N LEU A 639 5.68 6.95 -23.33
CA LEU A 639 4.30 6.60 -22.99
C LEU A 639 3.71 5.73 -24.12
N SER A 640 2.99 4.66 -23.81
CA SER A 640 2.40 3.77 -24.83
C SER A 640 0.99 3.29 -24.44
N GLY A 641 0.04 3.47 -25.36
CA GLY A 641 -1.36 3.04 -25.20
C GLY A 641 -2.37 4.13 -25.54
N LEU A 642 -3.65 3.73 -25.70
CA LEU A 642 -4.80 4.65 -25.82
C LEU A 642 -5.08 5.40 -24.51
N VAL A 643 -5.71 6.57 -24.57
CA VAL A 643 -6.13 7.32 -23.39
C VAL A 643 -7.63 7.59 -23.41
N GLU A 644 -8.34 7.18 -22.35
CA GLU A 644 -9.75 7.52 -22.10
C GLU A 644 -9.83 8.43 -20.88
N ALA A 645 -9.48 9.71 -21.06
CA ALA A 645 -9.26 10.62 -19.94
C ALA A 645 -9.68 12.06 -20.28
N ALA A 646 -10.94 12.25 -20.65
CA ALA A 646 -11.48 13.53 -21.12
C ALA A 646 -11.44 14.68 -20.09
N SER A 647 -11.10 14.42 -18.82
CA SER A 647 -10.87 15.45 -17.79
C SER A 647 -9.38 15.64 -17.43
N SER A 648 -8.48 15.03 -18.19
CA SER A 648 -7.06 14.85 -17.87
C SER A 648 -6.14 15.55 -18.88
N SER A 649 -4.93 15.94 -18.46
CA SER A 649 -4.02 16.78 -19.26
C SER A 649 -2.62 16.19 -19.36
N PHE A 650 -2.00 16.31 -20.53
CA PHE A 650 -0.65 15.83 -20.80
C PHE A 650 0.27 17.01 -21.15
N ILE A 651 1.46 17.04 -20.56
CA ILE A 651 2.55 17.95 -20.90
C ILE A 651 3.73 17.05 -21.29
N LEU A 652 4.11 17.06 -22.56
CA LEU A 652 5.23 16.26 -23.08
C LEU A 652 6.37 17.23 -23.44
N ASN A 653 7.44 17.20 -22.66
CA ASN A 653 8.62 18.04 -22.85
C ASN A 653 9.72 17.29 -23.62
N SER A 654 10.85 17.96 -23.85
CA SER A 654 11.91 17.53 -24.77
C SER A 654 12.29 16.05 -24.67
N GLY A 655 12.31 15.38 -25.83
CA GLY A 655 12.65 13.97 -25.97
C GLY A 655 11.52 12.99 -25.60
N SER A 656 10.39 13.47 -25.07
CA SER A 656 9.25 12.59 -24.74
C SER A 656 8.56 12.06 -25.99
N LEU A 657 8.14 10.80 -25.94
CA LEU A 657 7.41 10.10 -27.00
C LEU A 657 6.11 9.51 -26.44
N TRP A 658 4.96 9.81 -27.06
CA TRP A 658 3.71 9.08 -26.81
C TRP A 658 3.31 8.26 -28.03
N ASN A 659 3.37 6.94 -27.88
CA ASN A 659 2.91 5.94 -28.85
C ASN A 659 1.41 5.69 -28.66
N ILE A 660 0.59 6.30 -29.50
CA ILE A 660 -0.88 6.22 -29.44
C ILE A 660 -1.34 4.92 -30.07
N GLY A 661 -2.09 4.10 -29.34
CA GLY A 661 -2.67 2.85 -29.86
C GLY A 661 -3.68 3.09 -30.99
N ALA A 662 -4.01 2.04 -31.75
CA ALA A 662 -5.07 2.10 -32.75
C ALA A 662 -6.44 2.39 -32.11
N GLY A 663 -7.22 3.31 -32.67
CA GLY A 663 -8.52 3.74 -32.13
C GLY A 663 -8.52 5.20 -31.66
N SER A 664 -9.53 5.58 -30.86
CA SER A 664 -9.70 6.95 -30.40
C SER A 664 -9.13 7.15 -28.99
N SER A 665 -8.35 8.22 -28.79
CA SER A 665 -7.98 8.74 -27.48
C SER A 665 -8.69 10.06 -27.18
N SER A 666 -8.91 10.35 -25.90
CA SER A 666 -9.52 11.59 -25.39
C SER A 666 -8.76 12.19 -24.21
N LEU A 667 -8.47 13.48 -24.27
CA LEU A 667 -7.87 14.31 -23.22
C LEU A 667 -8.65 15.61 -23.07
N ALA A 668 -8.39 16.38 -22.01
CA ALA A 668 -8.86 17.75 -21.85
C ALA A 668 -7.90 18.80 -22.46
N SER A 669 -6.58 18.53 -22.45
CA SER A 669 -5.57 19.36 -23.08
C SER A 669 -4.25 18.62 -23.29
N LEU A 670 -3.46 19.13 -24.24
CA LEU A 670 -2.13 18.61 -24.55
C LEU A 670 -1.14 19.75 -24.78
N SER A 671 0.04 19.67 -24.17
CA SER A 671 1.18 20.54 -24.46
C SER A 671 2.35 19.70 -24.98
N LEU A 672 3.02 20.18 -26.02
CA LEU A 672 4.19 19.56 -26.67
C LEU A 672 5.33 20.58 -26.73
N ASP A 673 6.51 20.24 -26.23
CA ASP A 673 7.72 21.07 -26.34
C ASP A 673 8.92 20.17 -26.68
N ASN A 674 9.29 20.12 -27.97
CA ASN A 674 10.21 19.13 -28.55
C ASN A 674 9.85 17.67 -28.20
N ALA A 675 8.55 17.36 -28.23
CA ALA A 675 8.01 16.02 -27.98
C ALA A 675 7.32 15.45 -29.22
N THR A 676 7.30 14.11 -29.31
CA THR A 676 6.68 13.37 -30.42
C THR A 676 5.41 12.66 -29.99
N LEU A 677 4.31 12.92 -30.69
CA LEU A 677 3.17 12.03 -30.78
C LEU A 677 3.39 11.09 -31.96
N ARG A 678 3.23 9.77 -31.75
CA ARG A 678 3.38 8.78 -32.81
C ARG A 678 2.23 7.80 -32.83
N SER A 679 1.58 7.65 -33.98
CA SER A 679 0.49 6.69 -34.14
C SER A 679 1.02 5.26 -34.30
N MET A 680 0.36 4.31 -33.65
CA MET A 680 0.61 2.86 -33.79
C MET A 680 -0.52 2.16 -34.58
N GLY A 681 -1.49 2.93 -35.05
CA GLY A 681 -2.60 2.50 -35.90
C GLY A 681 -3.47 3.70 -36.28
N ALA A 682 -4.44 3.49 -37.17
CA ALA A 682 -5.42 4.52 -37.52
C ALA A 682 -6.29 4.90 -36.31
N GLY A 683 -6.71 6.17 -36.22
CA GLY A 683 -7.36 6.65 -35.01
C GLY A 683 -7.71 8.14 -34.98
N SER A 684 -8.13 8.60 -33.81
CA SER A 684 -8.39 10.03 -33.54
C SER A 684 -7.87 10.43 -32.15
N LEU A 685 -7.31 11.62 -32.03
CA LEU A 685 -6.97 12.27 -30.76
C LEU A 685 -7.93 13.44 -30.54
N ASN A 686 -8.76 13.35 -29.50
CA ASN A 686 -9.86 14.29 -29.24
C ASN A 686 -9.60 15.09 -27.96
N MET A 687 -9.53 16.42 -28.02
CA MET A 687 -9.23 17.28 -26.86
C MET A 687 -10.46 17.69 -26.03
N GLY A 688 -11.64 17.09 -26.27
CA GLY A 688 -12.84 17.36 -25.45
C GLY A 688 -13.36 18.81 -25.49
N GLY A 689 -12.87 19.62 -26.44
CA GLY A 689 -13.11 21.07 -26.52
C GLY A 689 -11.95 21.95 -26.02
N GLY A 690 -10.85 21.36 -25.54
CA GLY A 690 -9.61 22.07 -25.23
C GLY A 690 -8.64 22.16 -26.41
N ASP A 691 -7.52 22.85 -26.16
CA ASP A 691 -6.50 23.16 -27.16
C ASP A 691 -5.30 22.20 -27.09
N VAL A 692 -4.56 22.15 -28.20
CA VAL A 692 -3.17 21.67 -28.24
C VAL A 692 -2.25 22.88 -28.21
N SER A 693 -1.21 22.86 -27.37
CA SER A 693 -0.24 23.94 -27.25
C SER A 693 1.17 23.48 -27.64
N LEU A 694 1.82 24.26 -28.50
CA LEU A 694 3.20 24.07 -28.93
C LEU A 694 4.10 25.01 -28.13
N GLY A 695 5.02 24.42 -27.35
CA GLY A 695 6.07 25.13 -26.63
C GLY A 695 7.06 25.83 -27.57
N ALA A 696 8.13 26.39 -27.02
CA ALA A 696 9.09 27.16 -27.80
C ALA A 696 9.80 26.31 -28.87
N ASP A 697 10.07 25.04 -28.57
CA ASP A 697 10.76 24.10 -29.46
C ASP A 697 9.78 23.30 -30.35
N GLY A 698 8.47 23.56 -30.25
CA GLY A 698 7.44 22.98 -31.12
C GLY A 698 7.00 21.56 -30.78
N GLY A 699 6.25 20.93 -31.69
CA GLY A 699 5.70 19.58 -31.50
C GLY A 699 5.73 18.75 -32.79
N ILE A 700 5.98 17.45 -32.62
CA ILE A 700 6.10 16.49 -33.72
C ILE A 700 4.90 15.53 -33.71
N PHE A 701 4.20 15.43 -34.84
CA PHE A 701 3.07 14.54 -35.11
C PHE A 701 3.49 13.53 -36.18
N ASP A 702 3.95 12.35 -35.76
CA ASP A 702 4.31 11.25 -36.65
C ASP A 702 3.11 10.33 -36.87
N THR A 703 2.57 10.33 -38.09
CA THR A 703 1.49 9.40 -38.44
C THR A 703 1.96 7.97 -38.60
N ASN A 704 3.27 7.73 -38.77
CA ASN A 704 3.87 6.39 -38.87
C ASN A 704 3.15 5.49 -39.91
N GLY A 705 2.64 6.11 -40.98
CA GLY A 705 1.93 5.46 -42.08
C GLY A 705 0.43 5.22 -41.88
N PHE A 706 -0.20 5.77 -40.83
CA PHE A 706 -1.63 5.64 -40.56
C PHE A 706 -2.40 6.95 -40.76
N ASP A 707 -3.69 6.85 -41.08
CA ASP A 707 -4.56 8.03 -41.11
C ASP A 707 -5.07 8.38 -39.71
N VAL A 708 -4.96 9.65 -39.34
CA VAL A 708 -5.17 10.16 -37.98
C VAL A 708 -5.96 11.45 -38.03
N VAL A 709 -6.96 11.59 -37.15
CA VAL A 709 -7.65 12.87 -36.90
C VAL A 709 -7.15 13.49 -35.59
N LEU A 710 -6.86 14.79 -35.60
CA LEU A 710 -6.65 15.60 -34.41
C LEU A 710 -7.83 16.56 -34.27
N ALA A 711 -8.75 16.22 -33.36
CA ALA A 711 -9.93 17.03 -33.07
C ALA A 711 -9.67 17.89 -31.82
N SER A 712 -9.57 19.20 -32.00
CA SER A 712 -9.21 20.17 -30.95
C SER A 712 -9.98 21.49 -31.12
N SER A 713 -10.03 22.33 -30.09
CA SER A 713 -10.54 23.71 -30.24
C SER A 713 -9.59 24.51 -31.13
N ALA A 714 -8.31 24.58 -30.77
CA ALA A 714 -7.25 25.09 -31.61
C ALA A 714 -5.89 24.41 -31.34
N ILE A 715 -4.97 24.55 -32.31
CA ILE A 715 -3.53 24.37 -32.13
C ILE A 715 -2.90 25.76 -31.97
N THR A 716 -2.22 25.97 -30.84
CA THR A 716 -1.74 27.27 -30.34
C THR A 716 -0.25 27.21 -30.03
N GLY A 717 0.40 28.36 -29.78
CA GLY A 717 1.78 28.43 -29.27
C GLY A 717 2.77 29.11 -30.21
N SER A 718 4.06 29.08 -29.89
CA SER A 718 5.11 29.78 -30.66
C SER A 718 6.03 28.89 -31.47
N GLY A 719 6.16 27.60 -31.11
CA GLY A 719 7.04 26.67 -31.81
C GLY A 719 6.40 26.03 -33.05
N ASN A 720 7.23 25.30 -33.78
CA ASN A 720 6.87 24.70 -35.07
C ASN A 720 5.91 23.52 -34.92
N PHE A 721 5.03 23.35 -35.91
CA PHE A 721 4.20 22.16 -36.07
C PHE A 721 4.86 21.23 -37.11
N THR A 722 5.36 20.07 -36.69
CA THR A 722 6.02 19.12 -37.59
C THR A 722 5.15 17.89 -37.84
N LYS A 723 4.81 17.63 -39.10
CA LYS A 723 4.09 16.46 -39.60
C LYS A 723 5.06 15.46 -40.23
N ASN A 724 5.16 14.27 -39.65
CA ASN A 724 5.97 13.15 -40.14
C ASN A 724 5.09 11.96 -40.57
N GLY A 725 5.70 10.99 -41.26
CA GLY A 725 5.08 9.73 -41.69
C GLY A 725 4.18 9.85 -42.93
N VAL A 726 4.11 8.78 -43.75
CA VAL A 726 3.38 8.80 -45.04
C VAL A 726 1.84 8.89 -44.91
N GLY A 727 1.29 8.64 -43.72
CA GLY A 727 -0.17 8.66 -43.48
C GLY A 727 -0.74 10.08 -43.34
N LYS A 728 -2.05 10.24 -43.55
CA LYS A 728 -2.76 11.52 -43.49
C LYS A 728 -3.01 11.98 -42.06
N LEU A 729 -2.62 13.20 -41.73
CA LEU A 729 -3.07 13.88 -40.50
C LEU A 729 -4.14 14.91 -40.86
N THR A 730 -5.36 14.70 -40.38
CA THR A 730 -6.46 15.67 -40.49
C THR A 730 -6.54 16.50 -39.21
N VAL A 731 -6.38 17.81 -39.30
CA VAL A 731 -6.56 18.76 -38.19
C VAL A 731 -7.98 19.34 -38.26
N ASP A 732 -8.84 18.95 -37.32
CA ASP A 732 -10.17 19.53 -37.10
C ASP A 732 -10.12 20.41 -35.86
N GLY A 733 -9.79 21.69 -36.09
CA GLY A 733 -9.58 22.70 -35.07
C GLY A 733 -9.05 23.99 -35.69
N GLY A 734 -9.08 25.08 -34.92
CA GLY A 734 -8.41 26.32 -35.31
C GLY A 734 -6.90 26.19 -35.33
N ILE A 735 -6.22 27.06 -36.07
CA ILE A 735 -4.76 27.15 -36.11
C ILE A 735 -4.34 28.59 -35.86
N THR A 736 -3.63 28.80 -34.75
CA THR A 736 -3.19 30.12 -34.27
C THR A 736 -1.75 30.11 -33.72
N TYR A 737 -1.00 29.02 -33.91
CA TYR A 737 0.43 29.00 -33.58
C TYR A 737 1.23 29.91 -34.54
N THR A 738 2.37 30.43 -34.06
CA THR A 738 3.22 31.36 -34.83
C THR A 738 4.52 30.76 -35.37
N GLY A 739 4.79 29.49 -35.08
CA GLY A 739 5.92 28.77 -35.67
C GLY A 739 5.63 28.25 -37.08
N ASN A 740 6.66 27.74 -37.75
CA ASN A 740 6.53 27.18 -39.09
C ASN A 740 5.76 25.84 -39.06
N THR A 741 5.06 25.56 -40.15
CA THR A 741 4.49 24.24 -40.44
C THR A 741 5.49 23.46 -41.27
N ILE A 742 5.88 22.26 -40.85
CA ILE A 742 6.82 21.41 -41.58
C ILE A 742 6.08 20.11 -41.95
N ILE A 743 5.94 19.81 -43.24
CA ILE A 743 5.35 18.57 -43.75
C ILE A 743 6.47 17.75 -44.38
N SER A 744 7.02 16.81 -43.60
CA SER A 744 8.13 15.97 -44.06
C SER A 744 7.69 14.92 -45.09
N ASP A 745 6.47 14.37 -44.93
CA ASP A 745 5.91 13.31 -45.77
C ASP A 745 4.38 13.18 -45.54
N GLY A 746 3.70 12.48 -46.47
CA GLY A 746 2.27 12.22 -46.45
C GLY A 746 1.41 13.48 -46.62
N THR A 747 0.18 13.44 -46.11
CA THR A 747 -0.77 14.55 -46.20
C THR A 747 -0.98 15.22 -44.84
N LEU A 748 -0.94 16.54 -44.80
CA LEU A 748 -1.55 17.36 -43.76
C LEU A 748 -2.84 17.96 -44.33
N GLN A 749 -4.01 17.51 -43.86
CA GLN A 749 -5.30 18.12 -44.22
C GLN A 749 -5.75 19.05 -43.10
N ILE A 750 -6.12 20.27 -43.47
CA ILE A 750 -6.75 21.24 -42.57
C ILE A 750 -8.26 21.21 -42.82
N GLY A 751 -9.04 20.89 -41.78
CA GLY A 751 -10.49 20.70 -41.86
C GLY A 751 -10.93 19.30 -42.33
N ASN A 752 -12.23 19.05 -42.26
CA ASN A 752 -12.91 17.80 -42.61
C ASN A 752 -14.32 18.06 -43.22
N GLY A 753 -14.47 19.17 -43.93
CA GLY A 753 -15.76 19.67 -44.43
C GLY A 753 -16.55 20.53 -43.43
N LEU A 754 -16.02 20.76 -42.23
CA LEU A 754 -16.63 21.60 -41.18
C LEU A 754 -15.82 22.89 -40.94
N ALA A 755 -16.51 23.94 -40.47
CA ALA A 755 -15.90 25.20 -40.04
C ALA A 755 -15.62 25.17 -38.53
N THR A 756 -14.39 24.77 -38.16
CA THR A 756 -13.93 24.73 -36.76
C THR A 756 -12.75 25.70 -36.58
N GLY A 757 -12.97 26.79 -35.83
CA GLY A 757 -11.93 27.79 -35.52
C GLY A 757 -11.39 28.59 -36.71
N ASN A 758 -10.59 29.63 -36.44
CA ASN A 758 -9.87 30.38 -37.48
C ASN A 758 -8.64 29.58 -37.97
N VAL A 759 -8.25 29.71 -39.24
CA VAL A 759 -7.05 29.09 -39.79
C VAL A 759 -6.12 30.14 -40.40
N HIS A 760 -4.92 30.25 -39.84
CA HIS A 760 -3.81 30.99 -40.39
C HIS A 760 -2.52 30.16 -40.28
N LEU A 761 -1.83 29.95 -41.40
CA LEU A 761 -0.50 29.34 -41.45
C LEU A 761 0.51 30.42 -41.88
N TYR A 762 1.65 30.49 -41.20
CA TYR A 762 2.74 31.39 -41.59
C TYR A 762 3.53 30.77 -42.76
N GLN A 763 4.77 30.33 -42.52
CA GLN A 763 5.56 29.57 -43.48
C GLN A 763 5.22 28.08 -43.40
N VAL A 764 5.05 27.43 -44.56
CA VAL A 764 4.85 25.98 -44.70
C VAL A 764 5.96 25.35 -45.56
N ASP A 765 6.81 24.56 -44.91
CA ASP A 765 7.87 23.77 -45.55
C ASP A 765 7.26 22.43 -45.98
N ASN A 766 6.73 22.37 -47.21
CA ASN A 766 5.93 21.26 -47.72
C ASN A 766 6.73 20.32 -48.62
N ASN A 767 6.99 19.09 -48.17
CA ASN A 767 7.54 18.00 -48.99
C ASN A 767 6.52 16.89 -49.29
N GLY A 768 5.27 17.03 -48.82
CA GLY A 768 4.17 16.08 -49.01
C GLY A 768 2.98 16.74 -49.71
N ILE A 769 1.81 16.65 -49.08
CA ILE A 769 0.57 17.32 -49.54
C ILE A 769 0.02 18.19 -48.42
N LEU A 770 -0.21 19.47 -48.71
CA LEU A 770 -1.00 20.38 -47.87
C LEU A 770 -2.41 20.48 -48.47
N ALA A 771 -3.39 19.90 -47.80
CA ALA A 771 -4.78 19.87 -48.27
C ALA A 771 -5.70 20.75 -47.42
N PHE A 772 -6.62 21.46 -48.06
CA PHE A 772 -7.66 22.25 -47.41
C PHE A 772 -9.04 21.64 -47.70
N ASP A 773 -9.75 21.26 -46.64
CA ASP A 773 -11.09 20.67 -46.72
C ASP A 773 -12.00 21.42 -45.74
N ARG A 774 -12.29 22.68 -46.10
CA ARG A 774 -13.03 23.63 -45.27
C ARG A 774 -14.11 24.36 -46.08
N PRO A 775 -15.25 24.70 -45.47
CA PRO A 775 -16.31 25.49 -46.11
C PRO A 775 -16.17 27.01 -45.88
N ASP A 776 -15.15 27.44 -45.11
CA ASP A 776 -14.90 28.83 -44.71
C ASP A 776 -13.53 29.35 -45.19
N LEU A 777 -13.02 30.41 -44.57
CA LEU A 777 -11.76 31.07 -44.95
C LEU A 777 -10.55 30.43 -44.25
N ALA A 778 -9.53 30.06 -45.03
CA ALA A 778 -8.18 29.79 -44.56
C ALA A 778 -7.19 30.78 -45.17
N THR A 779 -6.14 31.13 -44.44
CA THR A 779 -5.04 31.99 -44.92
C THR A 779 -3.69 31.32 -44.74
N VAL A 780 -2.79 31.53 -45.71
CA VAL A 780 -1.40 31.06 -45.67
C VAL A 780 -0.49 32.19 -46.14
N ASP A 781 0.55 32.51 -45.38
CA ASP A 781 1.53 33.51 -45.81
C ASP A 781 2.39 32.97 -46.95
N MET A 782 3.03 31.81 -46.78
CA MET A 782 3.92 31.23 -47.79
C MET A 782 4.01 29.71 -47.70
N VAL A 783 4.00 29.05 -48.86
CA VAL A 783 4.29 27.62 -49.02
C VAL A 783 5.53 27.43 -49.90
N GLU A 784 6.46 26.59 -49.44
CA GLU A 784 7.68 26.20 -50.16
C GLU A 784 7.93 24.68 -50.11
N GLY A 785 8.96 24.19 -50.81
CA GLY A 785 9.35 22.78 -50.84
C GLY A 785 8.87 22.00 -52.09
N SER A 786 9.08 20.68 -52.10
CA SER A 786 8.76 19.85 -53.27
C SER A 786 7.32 19.36 -53.35
N GLY A 787 6.52 19.61 -52.31
CA GLY A 787 5.16 19.09 -52.14
C GLY A 787 4.09 19.82 -52.95
N ALA A 788 2.88 19.26 -52.92
CA ALA A 788 1.69 19.75 -53.62
C ALA A 788 0.69 20.44 -52.66
N VAL A 789 -0.18 21.27 -53.22
CA VAL A 789 -1.29 21.93 -52.49
C VAL A 789 -2.63 21.51 -53.09
N GLU A 790 -3.58 21.10 -52.24
CA GLU A 790 -4.94 20.73 -52.64
C GLU A 790 -5.99 21.65 -52.01
N GLN A 791 -6.90 22.19 -52.82
CA GLN A 791 -8.16 22.78 -52.35
C GLN A 791 -9.30 21.80 -52.65
N ASN A 792 -9.79 21.15 -51.59
CA ASN A 792 -10.84 20.13 -51.65
C ASN A 792 -12.17 20.62 -51.06
N GLY A 793 -12.12 21.64 -50.19
CA GLY A 793 -13.31 22.23 -49.55
C GLY A 793 -14.04 23.25 -50.42
N SER A 794 -15.29 23.54 -50.09
CA SER A 794 -16.10 24.56 -50.79
C SER A 794 -15.80 26.01 -50.39
N GLY A 795 -14.90 26.22 -49.43
CA GLY A 795 -14.51 27.51 -48.88
C GLY A 795 -13.50 28.27 -49.74
N THR A 796 -12.72 29.14 -49.10
CA THR A 796 -11.66 29.93 -49.76
C THR A 796 -10.36 29.80 -49.00
N THR A 797 -9.29 29.40 -49.68
CA THR A 797 -7.93 29.45 -49.15
C THR A 797 -7.20 30.59 -49.85
N VAL A 798 -6.69 31.55 -49.10
CA VAL A 798 -5.92 32.68 -49.62
C VAL A 798 -4.43 32.45 -49.37
N LEU A 799 -3.64 32.45 -50.44
CA LEU A 799 -2.19 32.46 -50.39
C LEU A 799 -1.71 33.91 -50.54
N LEU A 800 -1.20 34.50 -49.46
CA LEU A 800 -0.93 35.95 -49.34
C LEU A 800 0.42 36.33 -49.98
N GLY A 801 1.43 35.48 -49.83
CA GLY A 801 2.78 35.65 -50.37
C GLY A 801 3.02 34.96 -51.71
N ASP A 802 4.27 35.00 -52.14
CA ASP A 802 4.73 34.33 -53.36
C ASP A 802 5.19 32.91 -53.05
N ASN A 803 4.48 31.90 -53.57
CA ASN A 803 4.64 30.51 -53.16
C ASN A 803 5.51 29.75 -54.17
N ILE A 804 6.57 29.12 -53.65
CA ILE A 804 7.66 28.53 -54.46
C ILE A 804 7.67 26.99 -54.41
N TYR A 805 6.55 26.37 -54.01
CA TYR A 805 6.41 24.92 -54.04
C TYR A 805 6.28 24.38 -55.48
N THR A 806 6.88 23.22 -55.72
CA THR A 806 7.00 22.67 -57.09
C THR A 806 6.12 21.47 -57.38
N GLY A 807 5.44 20.88 -56.40
CA GLY A 807 4.63 19.67 -56.57
C GLY A 807 3.28 19.89 -57.28
N GLY A 808 2.93 21.14 -57.59
CA GLY A 808 1.69 21.51 -58.27
C GLY A 808 0.52 21.77 -57.32
N THR A 809 -0.59 22.19 -57.90
CA THR A 809 -1.80 22.66 -57.24
C THR A 809 -3.01 21.96 -57.83
N THR A 810 -3.90 21.41 -57.01
CA THR A 810 -5.20 20.88 -57.46
C THR A 810 -6.34 21.60 -56.76
N ILE A 811 -7.30 22.09 -57.53
CA ILE A 811 -8.49 22.78 -57.03
C ILE A 811 -9.70 21.93 -57.44
N THR A 812 -10.10 21.04 -56.53
CA THR A 812 -11.24 20.13 -56.70
C THR A 812 -12.57 20.87 -56.53
N ALA A 813 -12.65 21.76 -55.54
CA ALA A 813 -13.83 22.56 -55.24
C ALA A 813 -13.45 23.94 -54.68
N GLY A 814 -14.44 24.82 -54.50
CA GLY A 814 -14.26 26.10 -53.80
C GLY A 814 -13.30 27.05 -54.51
N THR A 815 -12.58 27.86 -53.74
CA THR A 815 -11.65 28.88 -54.27
C THR A 815 -10.26 28.74 -53.68
N LEU A 816 -9.22 28.69 -54.52
CA LEU A 816 -7.86 29.05 -54.14
C LEU A 816 -7.58 30.47 -54.67
N GLN A 817 -7.27 31.41 -53.77
CA GLN A 817 -7.02 32.81 -54.10
C GLN A 817 -5.53 33.15 -53.97
N LEU A 818 -4.98 33.82 -54.97
CA LEU A 818 -3.62 34.34 -54.99
C LEU A 818 -3.65 35.84 -54.69
N GLY A 819 -3.08 36.23 -53.55
CA GLY A 819 -3.09 37.59 -53.05
C GLY A 819 -4.42 38.01 -52.39
N ASP A 820 -4.40 39.17 -51.75
CA ASP A 820 -5.53 39.82 -51.06
C ASP A 820 -5.91 41.19 -51.66
N GLY A 821 -5.38 41.50 -52.85
CA GLY A 821 -5.40 42.82 -53.46
C GLY A 821 -4.05 43.54 -53.36
N GLY A 822 -3.09 43.00 -52.60
CA GLY A 822 -1.74 43.53 -52.45
C GLY A 822 -0.81 43.29 -53.63
N SER A 823 0.49 43.49 -53.37
CA SER A 823 1.58 43.35 -54.34
C SER A 823 2.29 41.98 -54.31
N THR A 824 1.76 41.01 -53.56
CA THR A 824 2.24 39.62 -53.45
C THR A 824 1.10 38.63 -53.72
N GLY A 825 1.43 37.38 -54.00
CA GLY A 825 0.46 36.34 -54.35
C GLY A 825 0.81 35.71 -55.69
N SER A 826 1.38 34.51 -55.65
CA SER A 826 1.72 33.68 -56.82
C SER A 826 1.92 32.21 -56.42
N VAL A 827 1.94 31.30 -57.40
CA VAL A 827 2.31 29.88 -57.25
C VAL A 827 3.24 29.48 -58.39
N GLN A 828 4.13 28.50 -58.17
CA GLN A 828 5.12 28.10 -59.17
C GLN A 828 4.78 26.82 -59.95
N GLY A 829 4.19 25.80 -59.31
CA GLY A 829 3.85 24.52 -59.96
C GLY A 829 2.67 24.59 -60.93
N ASP A 830 2.41 23.48 -61.63
CA ASP A 830 1.23 23.32 -62.50
C ASP A 830 -0.08 23.40 -61.70
N ILE A 831 -1.18 23.84 -62.31
CA ILE A 831 -2.48 24.04 -61.66
C ILE A 831 -3.59 23.27 -62.39
N ASP A 832 -4.17 22.27 -61.73
CA ASP A 832 -5.38 21.57 -62.18
C ASP A 832 -6.63 22.18 -61.53
N ILE A 833 -7.54 22.70 -62.36
CA ILE A 833 -8.76 23.39 -61.91
C ILE A 833 -9.98 22.57 -62.35
N GLN A 834 -10.54 21.80 -61.43
CA GLN A 834 -11.67 20.90 -61.70
C GLN A 834 -12.99 21.68 -61.81
N SER A 835 -14.07 21.02 -62.23
CA SER A 835 -15.33 21.68 -62.61
C SER A 835 -15.93 22.61 -61.56
N ASP A 836 -15.79 22.26 -60.28
CA ASP A 836 -16.33 23.01 -59.15
C ASP A 836 -15.26 23.88 -58.44
N GLY A 837 -14.04 23.92 -59.00
CA GLY A 837 -12.90 24.68 -58.50
C GLY A 837 -12.74 26.05 -59.16
N THR A 838 -12.30 27.03 -58.38
CA THR A 838 -11.96 28.38 -58.82
C THR A 838 -10.53 28.76 -58.44
N LEU A 839 -9.73 29.19 -59.41
CA LEU A 839 -8.50 29.96 -59.17
C LEU A 839 -8.83 31.45 -59.22
N ALA A 840 -8.76 32.14 -58.10
CA ALA A 840 -8.95 33.59 -58.02
C ALA A 840 -7.60 34.31 -57.94
N ILE A 841 -7.41 35.36 -58.73
CA ILE A 841 -6.20 36.18 -58.73
C ILE A 841 -6.61 37.59 -58.33
N LEU A 842 -6.21 38.03 -57.13
CA LEU A 842 -6.60 39.32 -56.55
C LEU A 842 -5.34 40.12 -56.20
N ARG A 843 -4.96 41.03 -57.11
CA ARG A 843 -3.64 41.66 -57.15
C ARG A 843 -3.73 43.14 -57.55
N SER A 844 -2.88 44.01 -57.00
CA SER A 844 -2.81 45.43 -57.42
C SER A 844 -1.86 45.72 -58.60
N GLY A 845 -1.33 44.68 -59.24
CA GLY A 845 -0.29 44.78 -60.25
C GLY A 845 -0.61 44.00 -61.52
N ALA A 846 0.19 44.22 -62.56
CA ALA A 846 0.12 43.39 -63.76
C ALA A 846 0.59 41.96 -63.45
N VAL A 847 -0.09 40.96 -64.00
CA VAL A 847 0.15 39.53 -63.73
C VAL A 847 0.32 38.78 -65.04
N VAL A 848 1.38 37.97 -65.13
CA VAL A 848 1.55 36.96 -66.17
C VAL A 848 1.43 35.59 -65.52
N LEU A 849 0.34 34.87 -65.79
CA LEU A 849 0.12 33.51 -65.27
C LEU A 849 0.80 32.50 -66.20
N ALA A 850 2.00 32.03 -65.81
CA ALA A 850 2.85 31.17 -66.64
C ALA A 850 2.82 29.68 -66.26
N ASN A 851 2.03 29.31 -65.25
CA ASN A 851 1.82 27.93 -64.82
C ASN A 851 1.11 27.12 -65.92
N THR A 852 1.42 25.83 -66.08
CA THR A 852 0.60 24.94 -66.92
C THR A 852 -0.76 24.77 -66.24
N LEU A 853 -1.85 25.00 -66.99
CA LEU A 853 -3.22 24.97 -66.52
C LEU A 853 -3.96 23.79 -67.14
N THR A 854 -4.65 23.00 -66.33
CA THR A 854 -5.51 21.90 -66.78
C THR A 854 -6.90 21.97 -66.15
N GLY A 855 -7.80 21.12 -66.66
CA GLY A 855 -9.17 21.01 -66.16
C GLY A 855 -10.16 21.95 -66.83
N SER A 856 -11.32 22.10 -66.21
CA SER A 856 -12.50 22.75 -66.80
C SER A 856 -13.19 23.77 -65.87
N GLY A 857 -12.55 24.13 -64.75
CA GLY A 857 -13.11 25.05 -63.76
C GLY A 857 -13.04 26.53 -64.16
N LEU A 858 -12.99 27.39 -63.14
CA LEU A 858 -13.03 28.84 -63.30
C LEU A 858 -11.71 29.50 -62.93
N ILE A 859 -11.27 30.46 -63.73
CA ILE A 859 -10.25 31.45 -63.34
C ILE A 859 -10.95 32.81 -63.25
N THR A 860 -10.72 33.55 -62.17
CA THR A 860 -11.16 34.96 -62.02
C THR A 860 -9.97 35.86 -61.76
N THR A 861 -9.97 37.06 -62.35
CA THR A 861 -8.85 38.00 -62.19
C THR A 861 -9.33 39.40 -61.85
N ASP A 862 -8.83 39.97 -60.75
CA ASP A 862 -8.87 41.41 -60.46
C ASP A 862 -7.42 41.86 -60.28
N THR A 863 -6.96 42.67 -61.23
CA THR A 863 -5.59 43.22 -61.31
C THR A 863 -5.58 44.72 -60.98
N ALA A 864 -6.62 45.23 -60.30
CA ALA A 864 -6.83 46.65 -60.01
C ALA A 864 -6.78 47.55 -61.26
N GLY A 865 -7.24 47.04 -62.41
CA GLY A 865 -7.19 47.74 -63.71
C GLY A 865 -5.89 47.52 -64.52
N GLN A 866 -4.90 46.81 -63.98
CA GLN A 866 -3.64 46.49 -64.66
C GLN A 866 -3.80 45.29 -65.62
N ALA A 867 -2.75 44.96 -66.38
CA ALA A 867 -2.79 43.86 -67.35
C ALA A 867 -2.81 42.47 -66.68
N PHE A 868 -3.65 41.57 -67.19
CA PHE A 868 -3.54 40.14 -66.99
C PHE A 868 -3.18 39.48 -68.32
N ASP A 869 -2.17 38.61 -68.32
CA ASP A 869 -1.73 37.85 -69.49
C ASP A 869 -1.44 36.38 -69.10
N LEU A 870 -1.52 35.48 -70.07
CA LEU A 870 -1.08 34.09 -69.97
C LEU A 870 0.36 33.95 -70.49
N GLY A 871 1.16 33.12 -69.81
CA GLY A 871 2.50 32.76 -70.27
C GLY A 871 2.49 31.70 -71.37
N VAL A 872 3.59 31.57 -72.11
CA VAL A 872 3.73 30.56 -73.18
C VAL A 872 3.67 29.16 -72.59
N GLY A 873 2.75 28.33 -73.09
CA GLY A 873 2.48 26.97 -72.61
C GLY A 873 1.50 26.89 -71.43
N ALA A 874 0.96 28.00 -70.96
CA ALA A 874 0.10 28.02 -69.78
C ALA A 874 -1.29 27.41 -70.00
N GLY A 875 -2.05 27.89 -70.98
CA GLY A 875 -3.50 27.66 -71.05
C GLY A 875 -3.97 26.61 -72.05
N SER A 876 -3.15 26.19 -73.01
CA SER A 876 -3.61 25.34 -74.13
C SER A 876 -4.22 23.97 -73.73
N ALA A 877 -3.98 23.49 -72.51
CA ALA A 877 -4.60 22.28 -71.95
C ALA A 877 -5.83 22.56 -71.04
N PHE A 878 -6.12 23.83 -70.72
CA PHE A 878 -7.29 24.26 -69.95
C PHE A 878 -8.51 24.43 -70.86
N SER A 879 -9.64 23.87 -70.46
CA SER A 879 -10.91 23.94 -71.19
C SER A 879 -12.02 24.64 -70.41
N GLY A 880 -11.67 25.32 -69.31
CA GLY A 880 -12.60 26.03 -68.44
C GLY A 880 -12.88 27.46 -68.90
N THR A 881 -13.20 28.34 -67.96
CA THR A 881 -13.49 29.76 -68.23
C THR A 881 -12.46 30.67 -67.57
N LEU A 882 -11.82 31.54 -68.36
CA LEU A 882 -11.07 32.70 -67.85
C LEU A 882 -12.00 33.91 -67.80
N THR A 883 -12.32 34.38 -66.59
CA THR A 883 -13.08 35.62 -66.39
C THR A 883 -12.14 36.76 -66.03
N VAL A 884 -11.99 37.70 -66.96
CA VAL A 884 -11.31 38.97 -66.68
C VAL A 884 -12.29 39.85 -65.91
N GLY A 885 -11.96 40.22 -64.67
CA GLY A 885 -12.68 41.20 -63.85
C GLY A 885 -12.07 42.60 -64.04
N ASN A 886 -11.84 43.33 -62.94
CA ASN A 886 -11.27 44.67 -62.98
C ASN A 886 -9.79 44.65 -63.42
N GLY A 887 -9.57 44.74 -64.73
CA GLY A 887 -8.27 44.54 -65.37
C GLY A 887 -8.30 44.77 -66.87
N THR A 888 -7.13 44.76 -67.50
CA THR A 888 -6.98 44.80 -68.95
C THR A 888 -6.47 43.44 -69.46
N PHE A 889 -6.92 43.00 -70.63
CA PHE A 889 -6.51 41.74 -71.25
C PHE A 889 -6.31 41.92 -72.75
N MET A 890 -5.11 41.63 -73.27
CA MET A 890 -4.85 41.73 -74.70
C MET A 890 -5.09 40.39 -75.38
N LEU A 891 -6.24 40.21 -76.03
CA LEU A 891 -6.52 39.02 -76.83
C LEU A 891 -5.71 39.06 -78.14
N GLY A 892 -4.46 38.63 -78.05
CA GLY A 892 -3.49 38.57 -79.14
C GLY A 892 -2.23 37.80 -78.77
N GLY A 893 -1.49 37.32 -79.77
CA GLY A 893 -0.19 36.67 -79.56
C GLY A 893 -0.29 35.40 -78.70
N VAL A 894 0.35 35.41 -77.53
CA VAL A 894 0.35 34.25 -76.60
C VAL A 894 -1.07 33.99 -76.08
N ASN A 895 -1.80 35.03 -75.67
CA ASN A 895 -3.12 34.90 -75.05
C ASN A 895 -4.15 34.18 -75.95
N THR A 896 -4.10 34.36 -77.27
CA THR A 896 -5.01 33.60 -78.16
C THR A 896 -4.58 32.15 -78.31
N VAL A 897 -3.28 31.84 -78.30
CA VAL A 897 -2.79 30.44 -78.38
C VAL A 897 -3.16 29.68 -77.11
N GLU A 898 -2.98 30.29 -75.95
CA GLU A 898 -3.28 29.66 -74.67
C GLU A 898 -4.78 29.57 -74.37
N LEU A 899 -5.63 30.37 -75.01
CA LEU A 899 -7.09 30.26 -74.89
C LEU A 899 -7.74 29.35 -75.94
N SER A 900 -6.96 28.58 -76.72
CA SER A 900 -7.48 27.76 -77.85
C SER A 900 -8.63 26.81 -77.50
N ASN A 901 -8.70 26.36 -76.23
CA ASN A 901 -9.72 25.42 -75.73
C ASN A 901 -10.61 26.03 -74.63
N ALA A 902 -10.27 27.21 -74.09
CA ALA A 902 -10.95 27.84 -72.96
C ALA A 902 -11.94 28.94 -73.40
N THR A 903 -12.91 29.24 -72.55
CA THR A 903 -13.83 30.37 -72.75
C THR A 903 -13.26 31.64 -72.12
N LEU A 904 -13.09 32.70 -72.91
CA LEU A 904 -12.80 34.04 -72.39
C LEU A 904 -14.10 34.74 -72.03
N ARG A 905 -14.27 35.16 -70.77
CA ARG A 905 -15.37 36.00 -70.31
C ARG A 905 -14.88 37.40 -69.95
N SER A 906 -15.38 38.41 -70.67
CA SER A 906 -15.16 39.83 -70.34
C SER A 906 -16.13 40.22 -69.22
N GLY A 907 -15.71 40.02 -67.97
CA GLY A 907 -16.47 40.32 -66.76
C GLY A 907 -16.54 41.82 -66.44
N ALA A 908 -17.38 42.18 -65.47
CA ALA A 908 -17.55 43.57 -65.02
C ALA A 908 -16.22 44.26 -64.68
N GLY A 909 -16.01 45.45 -65.25
CA GLY A 909 -14.79 46.23 -65.07
C GLY A 909 -13.63 45.85 -66.00
N SER A 910 -13.73 44.78 -66.79
CA SER A 910 -12.67 44.39 -67.73
C SER A 910 -12.62 45.26 -68.97
N THR A 911 -11.42 45.43 -69.51
CA THR A 911 -11.19 45.89 -70.89
C THR A 911 -10.39 44.84 -71.65
N VAL A 912 -11.04 44.16 -72.59
CA VAL A 912 -10.42 43.16 -73.47
C VAL A 912 -10.10 43.83 -74.81
N THR A 913 -8.83 43.92 -75.20
CA THR A 913 -8.43 44.48 -76.51
C THR A 913 -8.09 43.35 -77.48
N VAL A 914 -8.77 43.31 -78.63
CA VAL A 914 -8.59 42.29 -79.68
C VAL A 914 -7.49 42.73 -80.64
N GLY A 915 -6.40 41.96 -80.69
CA GLY A 915 -5.27 42.22 -81.59
C GLY A 915 -5.62 42.00 -83.06
N SER A 916 -4.81 42.59 -83.95
CA SER A 916 -4.95 42.44 -85.40
C SER A 916 -4.79 40.98 -85.87
N GLY A 917 -5.59 40.57 -86.85
CA GLY A 917 -5.64 39.19 -87.35
C GLY A 917 -6.75 38.37 -86.70
N GLU A 918 -6.75 37.07 -86.99
CA GLU A 918 -7.69 36.11 -86.41
C GLU A 918 -7.16 35.60 -85.06
N GLN A 919 -7.97 35.77 -84.01
CA GLN A 919 -7.72 35.28 -82.65
C GLN A 919 -8.61 34.04 -82.44
N ALA A 920 -8.02 32.85 -82.51
CA ALA A 920 -8.72 31.59 -82.33
C ALA A 920 -8.71 31.19 -80.84
N ILE A 921 -9.90 31.05 -80.24
CA ILE A 921 -10.09 30.66 -78.83
C ILE A 921 -11.19 29.61 -78.69
N GLY A 922 -11.31 29.01 -77.50
CA GLY A 922 -12.38 28.06 -77.20
C GLY A 922 -13.75 28.71 -77.28
N GLY A 923 -14.03 29.68 -76.42
CA GLY A 923 -15.32 30.38 -76.38
C GLY A 923 -15.16 31.87 -76.05
N LEU A 924 -16.22 32.64 -76.27
CA LEU A 924 -16.28 34.06 -75.88
C LEU A 924 -17.60 34.34 -75.16
N ALA A 925 -17.52 35.01 -74.01
CA ALA A 925 -18.66 35.55 -73.28
C ALA A 925 -18.44 37.04 -72.96
N ILE A 926 -19.49 37.85 -73.05
CA ILE A 926 -19.44 39.29 -72.70
C ILE A 926 -20.41 39.50 -71.53
N ASP A 927 -19.88 39.86 -70.36
CA ASP A 927 -20.60 39.84 -69.08
C ASP A 927 -20.16 40.97 -68.13
N GLY A 928 -20.30 42.20 -68.61
CA GLY A 928 -20.12 43.45 -67.88
C GLY A 928 -18.89 44.27 -68.30
N GLY A 929 -17.98 43.68 -69.07
CA GLY A 929 -16.77 44.33 -69.56
C GLY A 929 -16.91 45.02 -70.92
N THR A 930 -15.81 45.59 -71.39
CA THR A 930 -15.67 46.21 -72.71
C THR A 930 -14.73 45.38 -73.58
N VAL A 931 -15.22 44.88 -74.72
CA VAL A 931 -14.39 44.23 -75.76
C VAL A 931 -14.11 45.25 -76.87
N ILE A 932 -12.86 45.70 -76.95
CA ILE A 932 -12.39 46.71 -77.90
C ILE A 932 -11.74 46.01 -79.10
N PHE A 933 -12.22 46.32 -80.30
CA PHE A 933 -11.57 45.94 -81.56
C PHE A 933 -10.71 47.09 -82.10
N ASP A 934 -9.47 46.76 -82.47
CA ASP A 934 -8.51 47.66 -83.11
C ASP A 934 -9.03 48.20 -84.45
N THR A 935 -8.78 49.48 -84.73
CA THR A 935 -9.36 50.13 -85.90
C THR A 935 -8.51 50.13 -87.15
N GLY A 936 -9.24 49.99 -88.25
CA GLY A 936 -8.82 50.42 -89.56
C GLY A 936 -8.61 51.93 -89.65
N THR A 937 -7.87 52.35 -90.67
CA THR A 937 -7.84 53.74 -91.09
C THR A 937 -9.26 54.24 -91.44
N PRO A 938 -9.58 55.53 -91.25
CA PRO A 938 -10.91 56.07 -91.53
C PRO A 938 -11.38 55.73 -92.97
N GLY A 939 -12.41 54.90 -93.06
CA GLY A 939 -12.94 54.37 -94.34
C GLY A 939 -12.92 52.83 -94.44
N GLU A 940 -12.16 52.13 -93.59
CA GLU A 940 -12.25 50.67 -93.46
C GLU A 940 -13.59 50.25 -92.82
N THR A 941 -14.26 49.25 -93.39
CA THR A 941 -15.60 48.78 -92.97
C THR A 941 -15.58 47.52 -92.09
N ILE A 942 -14.40 46.98 -91.81
CA ILE A 942 -14.16 45.77 -91.02
C ILE A 942 -13.01 46.09 -90.05
N ALA A 943 -13.13 45.67 -88.79
CA ALA A 943 -12.05 45.83 -87.82
C ALA A 943 -10.83 44.95 -88.16
N LYS A 944 -9.64 45.32 -87.69
CA LYS A 944 -8.42 44.57 -87.99
C LYS A 944 -8.31 43.25 -87.23
N GLY A 945 -8.97 43.15 -86.08
CA GLY A 945 -9.08 41.92 -85.28
C GLY A 945 -10.37 41.17 -85.57
N ILE A 946 -10.30 39.83 -85.59
CA ILE A 946 -11.43 38.91 -85.69
C ILE A 946 -11.28 37.89 -84.56
N ILE A 947 -12.37 37.54 -83.87
CA ILE A 947 -12.38 36.42 -82.91
C ILE A 947 -13.06 35.22 -83.57
N HIS A 948 -12.42 34.05 -83.52
CA HIS A 948 -12.95 32.77 -83.96
C HIS A 948 -13.08 31.85 -82.73
N THR A 949 -14.31 31.45 -82.39
CA THR A 949 -14.57 30.51 -81.29
C THR A 949 -14.73 29.08 -81.83
N THR A 950 -14.07 28.09 -81.24
CA THR A 950 -14.28 26.66 -81.60
C THR A 950 -15.53 26.06 -80.94
N ASN A 951 -15.90 26.61 -79.78
CA ASN A 951 -17.13 26.36 -79.03
C ASN A 951 -18.13 27.53 -79.24
N GLY A 952 -19.09 27.67 -78.32
CA GLY A 952 -20.11 28.71 -78.36
C GLY A 952 -19.60 30.12 -78.03
N MET A 953 -20.36 31.11 -78.51
CA MET A 953 -20.25 32.51 -78.11
C MET A 953 -21.52 32.88 -77.32
N ASP A 954 -21.35 33.32 -76.07
CA ASP A 954 -22.44 33.78 -75.21
C ASP A 954 -22.54 35.31 -75.20
N LEU A 955 -23.59 35.80 -75.86
CA LEU A 955 -23.93 37.23 -75.95
C LEU A 955 -25.18 37.58 -75.13
N SER A 956 -25.58 36.72 -74.19
CA SER A 956 -26.76 36.94 -73.34
C SER A 956 -26.48 37.83 -72.12
N GLY A 957 -25.20 38.03 -71.78
CA GLY A 957 -24.76 38.91 -70.71
C GLY A 957 -24.87 40.40 -71.03
N THR A 958 -24.42 41.24 -70.11
CA THR A 958 -24.30 42.69 -70.31
C THR A 958 -22.90 43.07 -70.79
N GLY A 959 -22.67 44.30 -71.26
CA GLY A 959 -21.32 44.76 -71.62
C GLY A 959 -21.29 45.61 -72.88
N THR A 960 -20.09 46.00 -73.30
CA THR A 960 -19.85 46.90 -74.43
C THR A 960 -18.94 46.24 -75.46
N VAL A 961 -19.29 46.34 -76.74
CA VAL A 961 -18.36 46.10 -77.85
C VAL A 961 -18.00 47.45 -78.45
N GLU A 962 -16.73 47.80 -78.45
CA GLU A 962 -16.21 49.09 -78.91
C GLU A 962 -15.32 48.90 -80.15
N VAL A 963 -15.38 49.86 -81.07
CA VAL A 963 -14.52 49.93 -82.26
C VAL A 963 -13.84 51.31 -82.23
N ASN A 964 -12.58 51.33 -81.79
CA ASN A 964 -11.91 52.53 -81.30
C ASN A 964 -11.31 53.41 -82.42
N ILE A 965 -12.14 54.19 -83.11
CA ILE A 965 -11.73 54.93 -84.33
C ILE A 965 -10.70 56.03 -84.04
N SER A 966 -9.52 55.92 -84.66
CA SER A 966 -8.49 56.95 -84.59
C SER A 966 -9.04 58.32 -85.03
N SER A 967 -8.67 59.38 -84.30
CA SER A 967 -9.29 60.72 -84.36
C SER A 967 -9.71 61.19 -85.76
N ILE A 968 -11.00 61.48 -85.93
CA ILE A 968 -11.53 62.12 -87.15
C ILE A 968 -11.09 63.60 -87.15
N ASP A 969 -10.00 63.92 -87.83
CA ASP A 969 -9.71 65.31 -88.20
C ASP A 969 -10.53 65.70 -89.43
N ASN A 970 -11.79 66.11 -89.21
CA ASN A 970 -12.67 66.61 -90.26
C ASN A 970 -12.32 68.07 -90.61
N ASN A 971 -11.09 68.30 -91.05
CA ASN A 971 -10.66 69.60 -91.50
C ASN A 971 -11.28 69.88 -92.87
N SER A 972 -12.37 70.64 -92.90
CA SER A 972 -13.03 71.02 -94.14
C SER A 972 -12.06 71.82 -95.01
N ALA A 973 -11.70 71.27 -96.17
CA ALA A 973 -10.93 72.01 -97.16
C ALA A 973 -11.66 73.32 -97.49
N PHE A 974 -11.02 74.45 -97.21
CA PHE A 974 -11.56 75.77 -97.50
C PHE A 974 -11.93 75.85 -98.99
N VAL A 975 -13.23 76.02 -99.27
CA VAL A 975 -13.68 76.34 -100.62
C VAL A 975 -13.10 77.72 -100.97
N ASN A 976 -12.13 77.75 -101.89
CA ASN A 976 -11.56 78.99 -102.40
C ASN A 976 -12.69 79.82 -103.06
N PRO A 977 -13.06 81.00 -102.53
CA PRO A 977 -14.20 81.74 -103.02
C PRO A 977 -13.88 82.69 -104.20
N VAL A 978 -12.69 82.57 -104.82
CA VAL A 978 -12.17 83.56 -105.78
C VAL A 978 -11.58 82.91 -107.04
N LEU A 979 -12.44 82.66 -108.05
CA LEU A 979 -12.35 83.14 -109.45
C LEU A 979 -13.38 82.42 -110.37
N PRO A 980 -13.77 82.98 -111.53
CA PRO A 980 -15.19 83.18 -111.83
C PRO A 980 -15.73 82.36 -113.01
N ILE A 981 -17.03 82.50 -113.23
CA ILE A 981 -17.75 81.99 -114.40
C ILE A 981 -17.21 82.62 -115.69
N LEU A 982 -16.57 81.80 -116.53
CA LEU A 982 -16.74 81.79 -118.00
C LEU A 982 -16.24 80.46 -118.60
#